data_AF-L2FX49-F1
#
_entry.id   AF-L2FX49-F1
#
_cell.length_a   1.000
_cell.length_b   1.000
_cell.length_c   1.000
_cell.angle_alpha   90.00
_cell.angle_beta   90.00
_cell.angle_gamma   90.00
#
_symmetry.space_group_name_H-M   'P 1'
#
loop_
_entity.id
_entity.type
_entity.pdbx_description
1 polymer ?
#
loop_
_entity_poly.entity_id
_entity_poly.type
_entity_poly.pdbx_seq_one_letter_code
_entity_poly.pdbx_strand_id
1 'polypeptide(L)'
;MRQAASGGHICVVDLSDTIDNDTDASLWLGLLNVAKREQGKDGVLAVWDVLQSRKALRAADGEDAEPLWAMILEVFMDDESQLQRVVSYAEWMLEAHSARWPSLYPTIVSQCLRNGQYRRAMRWHMRLMPNFDPGLEAFGTMLCRFITNTEAGLQQTLKSLYVSTCHHSLYDDVVPLLYESGLSQLCAEWRGLFLLYGDVPNHAVKSKPYLTFLTRYYPGTPLKLEEQLVLEGSIPVRWGMQRESLLDVMDGTHEVDHGSTGRRYSDTLGARWFASSWLPLDFAIHAVHALGVRQIGPLSLQSIALRDPTPDAVMGRIEQLHKVNIGIGHSTYALAVRHFAETAQHELLHELLHTDIHPEVFDDLATLGSIRDEALHAENMRTYHLLLAIQPAVAQESIDTTSNLLLQQSLQHGQARHALALMRDMRSMDIDLSATSIEHIYSNILEPLSWDPDIAFVTWGPLRMAIDYLNHLMLLRAPVPARYWQKVLFSLGKFGRFDDVEDVCIGLLDAYHNGHTVPGGLLGVHPADAPPCNALSSRRALHIPADLPVTHGYHPLHKIFENPKLQVAIARWGFKRSVSQASASTSVGDDKLVILRGVRLLGQLQKRGVLLQESAIRREVIRLLAHLLHPQRKKATVRLPDLAAVRKQINEALGQSKGQGLMPEISVLEGLIVDVVYKRRGRTHRDLG
;
A
#
# COMPACT_ATOMS: atom_id res chain seq x y z
N MET A 1 1.56 34.99 56.83
CA MET A 1 2.77 35.75 57.24
C MET A 1 3.69 34.74 57.90
N ARG A 2 4.97 34.56 57.61
CA ARG A 2 5.90 34.93 56.53
C ARG A 2 7.21 34.20 56.92
N GLN A 3 7.89 33.58 55.95
CA GLN A 3 9.31 33.15 55.95
C GLN A 3 9.69 31.97 56.87
N ALA A 4 10.49 30.99 56.44
CA ALA A 4 11.40 30.84 55.28
C ALA A 4 11.27 29.40 54.73
N ALA A 5 11.20 29.09 53.43
CA ALA A 5 11.97 29.56 52.28
C ALA A 5 13.48 29.35 52.43
N SER A 6 13.92 28.12 52.74
CA SER A 6 15.24 27.66 52.31
C SER A 6 15.08 26.94 50.98
N GLY A 7 15.22 27.71 49.89
CA GLY A 7 15.57 27.12 48.60
C GLY A 7 16.92 26.44 48.77
N GLY A 8 16.90 25.11 48.83
CA GLY A 8 18.11 24.31 48.71
C GLY A 8 18.62 24.48 47.29
N HIS A 9 19.49 25.45 47.07
CA HIS A 9 20.44 25.35 45.98
C HIS A 9 21.26 24.10 46.25
N ILE A 10 20.95 22.99 45.56
CA ILE A 10 21.91 21.90 45.40
C ILE A 10 23.11 22.54 44.69
N CYS A 11 24.11 22.94 45.48
CA CYS A 11 25.37 23.41 44.96
C CYS A 11 26.07 22.22 44.33
N VAL A 12 26.67 22.44 43.16
CA VAL A 12 27.51 21.47 42.41
C VAL A 12 28.58 20.80 43.30
N VAL A 13 28.91 21.43 44.43
CA VAL A 13 29.87 20.95 45.45
C VAL A 13 29.31 19.85 46.35
N ASP A 14 28.00 19.75 46.60
CA ASP A 14 27.41 18.68 47.43
C ASP A 14 27.21 17.35 46.67
N LEU A 15 27.27 17.40 45.33
CA LEU A 15 27.20 16.21 44.46
C LEU A 15 28.54 15.45 44.40
N SER A 16 29.65 16.09 44.77
CA SER A 16 30.96 15.44 44.74
C SER A 16 31.14 14.42 45.87
N ASP A 17 30.56 14.67 47.03
CA ASP A 17 30.92 13.89 48.23
C ASP A 17 29.96 12.72 48.50
N THR A 18 28.89 12.58 47.72
CA THR A 18 27.83 11.58 47.96
C THR A 18 27.87 10.33 47.08
N ILE A 19 28.82 10.21 46.13
CA ILE A 19 28.86 9.09 45.16
C ILE A 19 30.12 8.27 45.40
N ASP A 20 30.01 7.21 46.22
CA ASP A 20 31.08 6.22 46.43
C ASP A 20 31.18 5.19 45.28
N ASN A 21 30.21 5.14 44.36
CA ASN A 21 30.14 4.18 43.26
C ASN A 21 30.14 4.87 41.88
N ASP A 22 31.34 5.16 41.35
CA ASP A 22 31.55 5.79 40.03
C ASP A 22 31.11 4.95 38.82
N THR A 23 30.64 3.71 39.03
CA THR A 23 30.25 2.77 37.96
C THR A 23 28.75 2.50 37.85
N ASP A 24 27.92 3.02 38.76
CA ASP A 24 26.50 2.68 38.83
C ASP A 24 25.62 3.64 38.01
N ALA A 25 25.16 3.20 36.83
CA ALA A 25 24.34 4.00 35.91
C ALA A 25 22.99 4.43 36.51
N SER A 26 22.41 3.63 37.41
CA SER A 26 21.10 3.90 38.01
C SER A 26 21.12 5.12 38.93
N LEU A 27 22.21 5.29 39.71
CA LEU A 27 22.42 6.42 40.60
C LEU A 27 22.63 7.72 39.81
N TRP A 28 23.44 7.68 38.75
CA TRP A 28 23.64 8.83 37.87
C TRP A 28 22.35 9.24 37.13
N LEU A 29 21.53 8.27 36.71
CA LEU A 29 20.23 8.52 36.08
C LEU A 29 19.25 9.18 37.06
N GLY A 30 19.21 8.72 38.31
CA GLY A 30 18.42 9.33 39.38
C GLY A 30 18.81 10.79 39.63
N LEU A 31 20.11 11.08 39.71
CA LEU A 31 20.64 12.42 39.89
C LEU A 31 20.33 13.34 38.71
N LEU A 32 20.50 12.86 37.47
CA LEU A 32 20.14 13.62 36.27
C LEU A 32 18.65 13.97 36.23
N ASN A 33 17.78 13.03 36.61
CA ASN A 33 16.34 13.27 36.67
C ASN A 33 15.97 14.36 37.70
N VAL A 34 16.60 14.35 38.88
CA VAL A 34 16.39 15.38 39.90
C VAL A 34 16.94 16.74 39.43
N ALA A 35 18.17 16.76 38.90
CA ALA A 35 18.80 17.98 38.39
C ALA A 35 18.01 18.61 37.22
N LYS A 36 17.48 17.79 36.30
CA LYS A 36 16.63 18.24 35.19
C LYS A 36 15.31 18.84 35.71
N ARG A 37 14.71 18.29 36.77
CA ARG A 37 13.47 18.81 37.36
C ARG A 37 13.66 20.13 38.09
N GLU A 38 14.77 20.31 38.80
CA GLU A 38 15.01 21.49 39.63
C GLU A 38 15.64 22.65 38.86
N GLN A 39 16.60 22.36 37.97
CA GLN A 39 17.46 23.37 37.34
C GLN A 39 17.46 23.28 35.80
N GLY A 40 16.63 22.42 35.21
CA GLY A 40 16.46 22.32 33.76
C GLY A 40 17.74 21.92 33.03
N LYS A 41 18.14 22.70 32.01
CA LYS A 41 19.35 22.43 31.21
C LYS A 41 20.64 22.61 32.03
N ASP A 42 20.70 23.65 32.87
CA ASP A 42 21.91 24.01 33.63
C ASP A 42 22.25 22.96 34.70
N GLY A 43 21.23 22.32 35.29
CA GLY A 43 21.43 21.20 36.22
C GLY A 43 22.06 19.98 35.54
N VAL A 44 21.66 19.68 34.31
CA VAL A 44 22.24 18.57 33.52
C VAL A 44 23.69 18.88 33.12
N LEU A 45 24.02 20.14 32.80
CA LEU A 45 25.40 20.58 32.56
C LEU A 45 26.29 20.37 33.78
N ALA A 46 25.81 20.76 34.97
CA ALA A 46 26.59 20.62 36.20
C ALA A 46 26.88 19.15 36.54
N VAL A 47 25.89 18.26 36.38
CA VAL A 47 26.09 16.82 36.59
C VAL A 47 27.03 16.23 35.53
N TRP A 48 26.93 16.68 34.27
CA TRP A 48 27.84 16.28 33.20
C TRP A 48 29.30 16.69 33.47
N ASP A 49 29.53 17.91 33.95
CA ASP A 49 30.88 18.40 34.27
C ASP A 49 31.53 17.55 35.37
N VAL A 50 30.75 17.15 36.39
CA VAL A 50 31.20 16.24 37.45
C VAL A 50 31.52 14.86 36.87
N LEU A 51 30.63 14.30 36.05
CA LEU A 51 30.81 12.99 35.40
C LEU A 51 32.07 12.97 34.52
N GLN A 52 32.28 14.02 33.72
CA GLN A 52 33.46 14.16 32.86
C GLN A 52 34.75 14.31 33.68
N SER A 53 34.72 15.10 34.77
CA SER A 53 35.90 15.30 35.63
C SER A 53 36.34 14.01 36.34
N ARG A 54 35.38 13.15 36.71
CA ARG A 54 35.61 11.88 37.40
C ARG A 54 35.93 10.72 36.47
N LYS A 55 35.65 10.87 35.16
CA LYS A 55 35.74 9.75 34.21
C LYS A 55 34.90 8.54 34.70
N ALA A 56 33.70 8.86 35.21
CA ALA A 56 32.73 7.92 35.79
C ALA A 56 31.80 7.35 34.70
N LEU A 57 31.29 6.12 34.88
CA LEU A 57 30.63 5.31 33.82
C LEU A 57 31.60 4.90 32.69
N ARG A 58 32.20 3.72 32.87
CA ARG A 58 33.20 3.14 31.95
C ARG A 58 32.59 2.16 30.94
N ALA A 59 31.34 1.77 31.15
CA ALA A 59 30.56 0.93 30.25
C ALA A 59 29.40 1.76 29.67
N ALA A 60 29.17 1.63 28.37
CA ALA A 60 28.04 2.28 27.68
C ALA A 60 26.75 1.45 27.74
N ASP A 61 26.86 0.18 28.15
CA ASP A 61 25.79 -0.82 28.10
C ASP A 61 25.20 -1.09 29.49
N GLY A 62 23.87 -1.08 29.59
CA GLY A 62 23.09 -1.34 30.81
C GLY A 62 21.66 -0.78 30.69
N GLU A 63 20.67 -1.42 31.33
CA GLU A 63 19.24 -1.03 31.24
C GLU A 63 19.01 0.44 31.63
N ASP A 64 19.75 0.95 32.62
CA ASP A 64 19.67 2.34 33.07
C ASP A 64 20.64 3.30 32.35
N ALA A 65 21.56 2.78 31.54
CA ALA A 65 22.55 3.58 30.82
C ALA A 65 21.97 4.24 29.57
N GLU A 66 21.13 3.53 28.81
CA GLU A 66 20.46 4.06 27.62
C GLU A 66 19.62 5.32 27.89
N PRO A 67 18.70 5.36 28.89
CA PRO A 67 17.92 6.56 29.19
C PRO A 67 18.80 7.71 29.73
N LEU A 68 19.89 7.40 30.43
CA LEU A 68 20.87 8.39 30.92
C LEU A 68 21.53 9.11 29.74
N TRP A 69 22.04 8.33 28.80
CA TRP A 69 22.72 8.81 27.60
C TRP A 69 21.78 9.60 26.68
N ALA A 70 20.54 9.14 26.52
CA ALA A 70 19.51 9.84 25.76
C ALA A 70 19.20 11.22 26.37
N MET A 71 19.06 11.31 27.70
CA MET A 71 18.78 12.56 28.41
C MET A 71 19.91 13.59 28.26
N ILE A 72 21.16 13.13 28.34
CA ILE A 72 22.34 13.96 28.10
C ILE A 72 22.29 14.49 26.66
N LEU A 73 22.21 13.59 25.67
CA LEU A 73 22.20 14.01 24.27
C LEU A 73 21.11 15.02 23.97
N GLU A 74 19.87 14.81 24.44
CA GLU A 74 18.75 15.75 24.27
C GLU A 74 19.08 17.19 24.70
N VAL A 75 19.75 17.37 25.84
CA VAL A 75 20.10 18.70 26.37
C VAL A 75 21.22 19.34 25.55
N PHE A 76 22.18 18.53 25.11
CA PHE A 76 23.39 18.98 24.42
C PHE A 76 23.25 19.09 22.89
N MET A 77 22.15 18.63 22.29
CA MET A 77 21.94 18.65 20.83
C MET A 77 22.03 20.05 20.20
N ASP A 78 21.67 21.10 20.94
CA ASP A 78 21.60 22.47 20.42
C ASP A 78 22.97 23.18 20.43
N ASP A 79 23.90 22.78 21.30
CA ASP A 79 25.20 23.44 21.49
C ASP A 79 26.35 22.59 20.92
N GLU A 80 26.97 23.08 19.84
CA GLU A 80 28.06 22.40 19.16
C GLU A 80 29.29 22.21 20.06
N SER A 81 29.57 23.15 20.97
CA SER A 81 30.73 23.05 21.87
C SER A 81 30.54 21.93 22.88
N GLN A 82 29.32 21.75 23.38
CA GLN A 82 29.01 20.69 24.33
C GLN A 82 28.90 19.34 23.64
N LEU A 83 28.33 19.28 22.44
CA LEU A 83 28.29 18.04 21.66
C LEU A 83 29.72 17.53 21.34
N GLN A 84 30.66 18.43 21.08
CA GLN A 84 32.08 18.07 20.96
C GLN A 84 32.65 17.49 22.26
N ARG A 85 32.29 18.05 23.43
CA ARG A 85 32.71 17.50 24.73
C ARG A 85 32.17 16.10 24.97
N VAL A 86 30.90 15.85 24.60
CA VAL A 86 30.27 14.51 24.67
C VAL A 86 31.01 13.52 23.76
N VAL A 87 31.33 13.92 22.52
CA VAL A 87 32.08 13.05 21.60
C VAL A 87 33.50 12.78 22.09
N SER A 88 34.20 13.77 22.63
CA SER A 88 35.52 13.55 23.23
C SER A 88 35.48 12.63 24.45
N TYR A 89 34.38 12.66 25.21
CA TYR A 89 34.16 11.71 26.30
C TYR A 89 33.96 10.29 25.77
N ALA A 90 33.13 10.12 24.73
CA ALA A 90 32.91 8.85 24.08
C ALA A 90 34.20 8.29 23.44
N GLU A 91 35.04 9.15 22.85
CA GLU A 91 36.36 8.78 22.31
C GLU A 91 37.27 8.26 23.43
N TRP A 92 37.30 8.94 24.59
CA TRP A 92 38.03 8.46 25.76
C TRP A 92 37.50 7.11 26.28
N MET A 93 36.18 6.89 26.30
CA MET A 93 35.58 5.60 26.67
C MET A 93 36.02 4.48 25.72
N LEU A 94 36.05 4.77 24.43
CA LEU A 94 36.47 3.82 23.39
C LEU A 94 37.96 3.48 23.52
N GLU A 95 38.84 4.48 23.70
CA GLU A 95 40.29 4.27 23.80
C GLU A 95 40.70 3.59 25.10
N ALA A 96 40.09 3.97 26.23
CA ALA A 96 40.52 3.50 27.55
C ALA A 96 39.84 2.18 27.98
N HIS A 97 38.63 1.91 27.50
CA HIS A 97 37.82 0.76 27.97
C HIS A 97 37.24 -0.09 26.85
N SER A 98 37.52 0.22 25.57
CA SER A 98 36.94 -0.46 24.41
C SER A 98 35.40 -0.46 24.38
N ALA A 99 34.77 0.43 25.16
CA ALA A 99 33.31 0.54 25.23
C ALA A 99 32.82 1.46 24.11
N ARG A 100 32.01 0.92 23.19
CA ARG A 100 31.36 1.70 22.14
C ARG A 100 30.02 2.18 22.65
N TRP A 101 29.67 3.43 22.37
CA TRP A 101 28.32 3.95 22.62
C TRP A 101 27.47 3.77 21.35
N PRO A 102 26.60 2.73 21.27
CA PRO A 102 25.99 2.33 20.00
C PRO A 102 24.95 3.34 19.49
N SER A 103 24.24 4.02 20.40
CA SER A 103 23.17 4.97 20.07
C SER A 103 23.66 6.39 19.77
N LEU A 104 24.95 6.70 19.96
CA LEU A 104 25.51 8.04 19.78
C LEU A 104 25.34 8.56 18.33
N TYR A 105 25.83 7.78 17.36
CA TYR A 105 25.72 8.10 15.94
C TYR A 105 24.25 8.24 15.48
N PRO A 106 23.37 7.23 15.66
CA PRO A 106 22.02 7.31 15.13
C PRO A 106 21.22 8.43 15.76
N THR A 107 21.45 8.76 17.05
CA THR A 107 20.74 9.85 17.73
C THR A 107 21.14 11.22 17.18
N ILE A 108 22.44 11.52 17.09
CA ILE A 108 22.93 12.83 16.62
C ILE A 108 22.53 13.07 15.16
N VAL A 109 22.78 12.09 14.29
CA VAL A 109 22.48 12.20 12.86
C VAL A 109 20.98 12.27 12.62
N SER A 110 20.18 11.39 13.25
CA SER A 110 18.71 11.43 13.11
C SER A 110 18.12 12.75 13.55
N GLN A 111 18.59 13.32 14.67
CA GLN A 111 18.07 14.59 15.17
C GLN A 111 18.46 15.77 14.25
N CYS A 112 19.68 15.76 13.69
CA CYS A 112 20.07 16.73 12.67
C CYS A 112 19.18 16.65 11.42
N LEU A 113 18.84 15.43 10.98
CA LEU A 113 17.95 15.20 9.84
C LEU A 113 16.51 15.66 10.12
N ARG A 114 15.98 15.38 11.33
CA ARG A 114 14.64 15.87 11.77
C ARG A 114 14.55 17.39 11.78
N ASN A 115 15.61 18.06 12.21
CA ASN A 115 15.65 19.52 12.32
C ASN A 115 16.00 20.24 11.01
N GLY A 116 16.10 19.51 9.87
CA GLY A 116 16.48 20.08 8.57
C GLY A 116 17.94 20.56 8.48
N GLN A 117 18.79 20.18 9.44
CA GLN A 117 20.18 20.62 9.54
C GLN A 117 21.12 19.71 8.72
N TYR A 118 20.87 19.59 7.42
CA TYR A 118 21.54 18.63 6.53
C TYR A 118 23.07 18.73 6.48
N ARG A 119 23.61 19.96 6.41
CA ARG A 119 25.07 20.17 6.43
C ARG A 119 25.69 19.75 7.76
N ARG A 120 24.97 19.93 8.86
CA ARG A 120 25.40 19.52 10.21
C ARG A 120 25.41 18.00 10.32
N ALA A 121 24.36 17.34 9.82
CA ALA A 121 24.28 15.88 9.75
C ALA A 121 25.50 15.27 9.03
N MET A 122 25.87 15.82 7.87
CA MET A 122 27.03 15.33 7.11
C MET A 122 28.36 15.53 7.85
N ARG A 123 28.56 16.66 8.53
CA ARG A 123 29.78 16.90 9.32
C ARG A 123 29.93 15.88 10.45
N TRP A 124 28.83 15.63 11.18
CA TRP A 124 28.83 14.63 12.25
C TRP A 124 28.99 13.21 11.71
N HIS A 125 28.39 12.91 10.56
CA HIS A 125 28.59 11.63 9.88
C HIS A 125 30.09 11.37 9.61
N MET A 126 30.77 12.31 8.94
CA MET A 126 32.20 12.16 8.62
C MET A 126 33.09 12.07 9.86
N ARG A 127 32.68 12.71 10.98
CA ARG A 127 33.43 12.69 12.23
C ARG A 127 33.22 11.40 13.04
N LEU A 128 31.99 10.91 13.11
CA LEU A 128 31.61 9.81 13.99
C LEU A 128 31.81 8.44 13.32
N MET A 129 31.62 8.33 12.00
CA MET A 129 31.67 7.04 11.30
C MET A 129 32.96 6.22 11.52
N PRO A 130 34.18 6.81 11.56
CA PRO A 130 35.40 6.02 11.74
C PRO A 130 35.50 5.29 13.09
N ASN A 131 34.95 5.89 14.15
CA ASN A 131 35.12 5.41 15.53
C ASN A 131 33.82 4.82 16.13
N PHE A 132 32.67 5.33 15.70
CA PHE A 132 31.33 5.00 16.18
C PHE A 132 30.45 4.53 15.02
N ASP A 133 30.91 3.50 14.30
CA ASP A 133 30.13 2.87 13.27
C ASP A 133 28.86 2.22 13.87
N PRO A 134 27.64 2.66 13.48
CA PRO A 134 26.38 2.06 13.97
C PRO A 134 26.16 0.61 13.47
N GLY A 135 26.89 0.16 12.45
CA GLY A 135 26.62 -1.10 11.76
C GLY A 135 25.44 -1.02 10.78
N LEU A 136 25.30 -2.07 9.96
CA LEU A 136 24.35 -2.13 8.84
C LEU A 136 22.89 -1.96 9.30
N GLU A 137 22.46 -2.69 10.34
CA GLU A 137 21.07 -2.71 10.77
C GLU A 137 20.61 -1.38 11.38
N ALA A 138 21.41 -0.78 12.26
CA ALA A 138 21.06 0.50 12.89
C ALA A 138 21.13 1.66 11.89
N PHE A 139 22.09 1.63 10.97
CA PHE A 139 22.17 2.60 9.87
C PHE A 139 20.99 2.46 8.90
N GLY A 140 20.67 1.23 8.48
CA GLY A 140 19.51 0.93 7.62
C GLY A 140 18.20 1.37 8.26
N THR A 141 17.98 1.04 9.54
CA THR A 141 16.79 1.46 10.30
C THR A 141 16.67 2.99 10.36
N MET A 142 17.78 3.70 10.63
CA MET A 142 17.81 5.15 10.64
C MET A 142 17.47 5.74 9.27
N LEU A 143 18.05 5.19 8.20
CA LEU A 143 17.82 5.64 6.83
C LEU A 143 16.37 5.42 6.39
N CYS A 144 15.81 4.23 6.65
CA CYS A 144 14.41 3.89 6.37
C CYS A 144 13.40 4.80 7.08
N ARG A 145 13.74 5.36 8.24
CA ARG A 145 12.88 6.32 8.95
C ARG A 145 12.68 7.64 8.20
N PHE A 146 13.64 8.07 7.39
CA PHE A 146 13.63 9.37 6.72
C PHE A 146 13.39 9.29 5.21
N ILE A 147 13.56 8.11 4.61
CA ILE A 147 13.58 7.95 3.16
C ILE A 147 12.24 8.22 2.46
N THR A 148 11.12 8.12 3.18
CA THR A 148 9.78 8.42 2.67
C THR A 148 9.50 9.91 2.50
N ASN A 149 10.31 10.79 3.10
CA ASN A 149 10.14 12.23 2.95
C ASN A 149 10.72 12.69 1.61
N THR A 150 9.89 13.32 0.77
CA THR A 150 10.22 13.74 -0.60
C THR A 150 11.03 15.04 -0.69
N GLU A 151 11.40 15.65 0.44
CA GLU A 151 12.20 16.86 0.46
C GLU A 151 13.58 16.68 -0.20
N ALA A 152 13.87 17.50 -1.23
CA ALA A 152 15.07 17.36 -2.04
C ALA A 152 16.38 17.48 -1.24
N GLY A 153 16.45 18.40 -0.27
CA GLY A 153 17.63 18.60 0.57
C GLY A 153 17.92 17.39 1.46
N LEU A 154 16.87 16.79 2.02
CA LEU A 154 16.97 15.57 2.82
C LEU A 154 17.39 14.37 1.96
N GLN A 155 16.73 14.15 0.82
CA GLN A 155 17.04 13.04 -0.09
C GLN A 155 18.48 13.10 -0.59
N GLN A 156 18.97 14.28 -0.97
CA GLN A 156 20.36 14.44 -1.39
C GLN A 156 21.33 14.13 -0.24
N THR A 157 20.98 14.50 0.99
CA THR A 157 21.78 14.21 2.18
C THR A 157 21.80 12.72 2.48
N LEU A 158 20.66 12.04 2.46
CA LEU A 158 20.56 10.59 2.67
C LEU A 158 21.37 9.81 1.63
N LYS A 159 21.27 10.18 0.34
CA LYS A 159 22.10 9.59 -0.73
C LYS A 159 23.58 9.80 -0.47
N SER A 160 23.98 11.00 -0.05
CA SER A 160 25.39 11.27 0.28
C SER A 160 25.87 10.49 1.50
N LEU A 161 25.04 10.30 2.54
CA LEU A 161 25.36 9.48 3.71
C LEU A 161 25.60 8.02 3.31
N TYR A 162 24.73 7.47 2.44
CA TYR A 162 24.90 6.10 1.94
C TYR A 162 26.18 5.94 1.12
N VAL A 163 26.51 6.91 0.25
CA VAL A 163 27.73 6.91 -0.57
C VAL A 163 28.99 6.95 0.28
N SER A 164 28.98 7.66 1.41
CA SER A 164 30.14 7.76 2.30
C SER A 164 30.28 6.59 3.27
N THR A 165 29.23 5.77 3.46
CA THR A 165 29.29 4.57 4.29
C THR A 165 29.91 3.37 3.58
N CYS A 166 30.44 2.40 4.35
CA CYS A 166 30.85 1.09 3.86
C CYS A 166 29.70 0.04 3.84
N HIS A 167 28.50 0.43 4.29
CA HIS A 167 27.34 -0.44 4.46
C HIS A 167 26.50 -0.50 3.18
N HIS A 168 26.90 -1.37 2.25
CA HIS A 168 26.25 -1.56 0.95
C HIS A 168 25.46 -2.87 0.90
N SER A 169 24.32 -2.90 1.58
CA SER A 169 23.34 -4.01 1.51
C SER A 169 21.97 -3.54 2.04
N LEU A 170 21.45 -2.44 1.50
CA LEU A 170 20.18 -1.84 1.92
C LEU A 170 19.11 -1.88 0.82
N TYR A 171 19.43 -2.47 -0.34
CA TYR A 171 18.52 -2.60 -1.46
C TYR A 171 17.16 -3.18 -1.04
N ASP A 172 17.16 -4.32 -0.33
CA ASP A 172 15.94 -5.05 0.05
C ASP A 172 15.16 -4.45 1.23
N ASP A 173 15.69 -3.43 1.90
CA ASP A 173 14.98 -2.69 2.95
C ASP A 173 14.38 -1.39 2.40
N VAL A 174 15.17 -0.67 1.59
CA VAL A 174 14.80 0.65 1.07
C VAL A 174 13.85 0.57 -0.12
N VAL A 175 14.15 -0.30 -1.10
CA VAL A 175 13.38 -0.37 -2.36
C VAL A 175 11.94 -0.82 -2.10
N PRO A 176 11.67 -1.87 -1.29
CA PRO A 176 10.30 -2.27 -0.97
C PRO A 176 9.54 -1.20 -0.20
N LEU A 177 10.17 -0.56 0.79
CA LEU A 177 9.55 0.49 1.61
C LEU A 177 9.17 1.72 0.78
N LEU A 178 10.03 2.14 -0.16
CA LEU A 178 9.70 3.20 -1.11
C LEU A 178 8.58 2.80 -2.07
N TYR A 179 8.53 1.53 -2.48
CA TYR A 179 7.47 1.03 -3.34
C TYR A 179 6.11 0.97 -2.63
N GLU A 180 6.06 0.44 -1.41
CA GLU A 180 4.85 0.36 -0.58
C GLU A 180 4.32 1.74 -0.18
N SER A 181 5.20 2.72 0.00
CA SER A 181 4.82 4.13 0.20
C SER A 181 4.37 4.82 -1.09
N GLY A 182 4.45 4.16 -2.25
CA GLY A 182 3.92 4.68 -3.51
C GLY A 182 4.84 5.65 -4.24
N LEU A 183 6.14 5.65 -3.94
CA LEU A 183 7.14 6.59 -4.43
C LEU A 183 8.03 5.93 -5.49
N SER A 184 7.47 5.64 -6.67
CA SER A 184 8.19 4.98 -7.77
C SER A 184 9.36 5.79 -8.32
N GLN A 185 9.27 7.13 -8.35
CA GLN A 185 10.36 7.96 -8.86
C GLN A 185 11.59 7.89 -7.94
N LEU A 186 11.39 8.04 -6.62
CA LEU A 186 12.47 7.90 -5.64
C LEU A 186 13.02 6.48 -5.64
N CYS A 187 12.16 5.48 -5.79
CA CYS A 187 12.56 4.08 -5.89
C CYS A 187 13.49 3.84 -7.10
N ALA A 188 13.22 4.46 -8.26
CA ALA A 188 14.08 4.39 -9.43
C ALA A 188 15.44 5.07 -9.20
N GLU A 189 15.45 6.23 -8.54
CA GLU A 189 16.69 6.95 -8.21
C GLU A 189 17.57 6.16 -7.23
N TRP A 190 16.98 5.63 -6.17
CA TRP A 190 17.68 4.81 -5.17
C TRP A 190 18.16 3.48 -5.75
N ARG A 191 17.35 2.82 -6.58
CA ARG A 191 17.79 1.64 -7.35
C ARG A 191 19.03 1.96 -8.18
N GLY A 192 19.01 3.05 -8.96
CA GLY A 192 20.14 3.46 -9.79
C GLY A 192 21.41 3.67 -8.96
N LEU A 193 21.27 4.25 -7.77
CA LEU A 193 22.37 4.44 -6.82
C LEU A 193 22.89 3.09 -6.29
N PHE A 194 22.02 2.22 -5.78
CA PHE A 194 22.45 0.91 -5.24
C PHE A 194 23.17 0.07 -6.30
N LEU A 195 22.62 0.02 -7.50
CA LEU A 195 23.23 -0.70 -8.61
C LEU A 195 24.60 -0.14 -9.02
N LEU A 196 24.86 1.15 -8.83
CA LEU A 196 26.17 1.77 -9.07
C LEU A 196 27.22 1.29 -8.07
N TYR A 197 26.84 1.13 -6.80
CA TYR A 197 27.72 0.65 -5.72
C TYR A 197 27.76 -0.87 -5.58
N GLY A 198 27.13 -1.60 -6.50
CA GLY A 198 27.10 -3.07 -6.46
C GLY A 198 26.16 -3.64 -5.40
N ASP A 199 25.31 -2.81 -4.78
CA ASP A 199 24.23 -3.26 -3.91
C ASP A 199 23.06 -3.72 -4.78
N VAL A 200 22.75 -5.00 -4.64
CA VAL A 200 21.87 -5.77 -5.53
C VAL A 200 20.89 -6.53 -4.66
N PRO A 201 19.67 -6.84 -5.14
CA PRO A 201 18.72 -7.57 -4.34
C PRO A 201 19.31 -8.93 -3.95
N ASN A 202 19.20 -9.27 -2.67
CA ASN A 202 19.43 -10.65 -2.25
C ASN A 202 18.32 -11.51 -2.88
N HIS A 203 18.48 -12.84 -2.87
CA HIS A 203 17.45 -13.77 -3.35
C HIS A 203 16.10 -13.70 -2.60
N ALA A 204 15.93 -12.71 -1.70
CA ALA A 204 14.74 -12.43 -0.95
C ALA A 204 13.60 -11.89 -1.83
N VAL A 205 12.38 -12.35 -1.53
CA VAL A 205 11.16 -12.06 -2.31
C VAL A 205 10.65 -10.61 -2.11
N LYS A 206 11.22 -9.86 -1.16
CA LYS A 206 10.72 -8.52 -0.75
C LYS A 206 10.70 -7.50 -1.90
N SER A 207 11.73 -7.50 -2.76
CA SER A 207 11.85 -6.55 -3.88
C SER A 207 11.10 -7.00 -5.16
N LYS A 208 10.52 -8.20 -5.17
CA LYS A 208 9.77 -8.76 -6.31
C LYS A 208 8.61 -7.89 -6.79
N PRO A 209 7.76 -7.28 -5.93
CA PRO A 209 6.64 -6.45 -6.38
C PRO A 209 7.09 -5.27 -7.25
N TYR A 210 8.14 -4.56 -6.81
CA TYR A 210 8.71 -3.44 -7.56
C TYR A 210 9.35 -3.88 -8.88
N LEU A 211 10.14 -4.95 -8.88
CA LEU A 211 10.75 -5.47 -10.11
C LEU A 211 9.68 -5.95 -11.12
N THR A 212 8.58 -6.51 -10.63
CA THR A 212 7.42 -6.91 -11.46
C THR A 212 6.74 -5.68 -12.05
N PHE A 213 6.60 -4.60 -11.26
CA PHE A 213 6.10 -3.33 -11.77
C PHE A 213 7.03 -2.73 -12.84
N LEU A 214 8.35 -2.71 -12.59
CA LEU A 214 9.33 -2.11 -13.49
C LEU A 214 9.36 -2.83 -14.85
N THR A 215 9.41 -4.16 -14.86
CA THR A 215 9.38 -4.94 -16.10
C THR A 215 8.09 -4.77 -16.90
N ARG A 216 6.97 -4.62 -16.20
CA ARG A 216 5.65 -4.56 -16.81
C ARG A 216 5.31 -3.18 -17.34
N TYR A 217 5.61 -2.12 -16.59
CA TYR A 217 5.28 -0.73 -16.95
C TYR A 217 6.41 -0.01 -17.68
N TYR A 218 7.67 -0.38 -17.44
CA TYR A 218 8.86 0.23 -18.05
C TYR A 218 9.78 -0.83 -18.70
N PRO A 219 9.32 -1.57 -19.72
CA PRO A 219 10.06 -2.68 -20.32
C PRO A 219 11.39 -2.26 -20.98
N GLY A 220 11.57 -0.97 -21.26
CA GLY A 220 12.83 -0.44 -21.80
C GLY A 220 13.94 -0.28 -20.74
N THR A 221 13.64 -0.46 -19.46
CA THR A 221 14.64 -0.32 -18.39
C THR A 221 15.38 -1.64 -18.21
N PRO A 222 16.72 -1.69 -18.39
CA PRO A 222 17.47 -2.92 -18.23
C PRO A 222 17.44 -3.38 -16.77
N LEU A 223 17.29 -4.70 -16.59
CA LEU A 223 17.49 -5.39 -15.32
C LEU A 223 18.86 -6.06 -15.30
N LYS A 224 19.55 -6.03 -14.16
CA LYS A 224 20.73 -6.87 -13.93
C LYS A 224 20.33 -8.33 -13.77
N LEU A 225 21.30 -9.24 -13.94
CA LEU A 225 21.08 -10.69 -13.84
C LEU A 225 20.45 -11.10 -12.49
N GLU A 226 20.90 -10.51 -11.37
CA GLU A 226 20.35 -10.82 -10.04
C GLU A 226 18.89 -10.37 -9.89
N GLU A 227 18.53 -9.21 -10.45
CA GLU A 227 17.14 -8.74 -10.48
C GLU A 227 16.24 -9.66 -11.34
N GLN A 228 16.79 -10.22 -12.43
CA GLN A 228 16.09 -11.21 -13.26
C GLN A 228 15.88 -12.53 -12.51
N LEU A 229 16.88 -12.99 -11.76
CA LEU A 229 16.80 -14.22 -10.96
C LEU A 229 15.70 -14.13 -9.88
N VAL A 230 15.51 -12.97 -9.25
CA VAL A 230 14.42 -12.73 -8.29
C VAL A 230 13.03 -12.81 -8.95
N LEU A 231 12.93 -12.40 -10.22
CA LEU A 231 11.68 -12.42 -11.00
C LEU A 231 11.33 -13.79 -11.55
N GLU A 232 12.31 -14.51 -12.09
CA GLU A 232 12.13 -15.86 -12.65
C GLU A 232 11.77 -16.88 -11.55
N GLY A 233 12.08 -16.55 -10.30
CA GLY A 233 12.11 -17.52 -9.22
C GLY A 233 13.28 -18.46 -9.45
N SER A 234 13.97 -18.84 -8.38
CA SER A 234 15.08 -19.79 -8.40
C SER A 234 14.98 -20.79 -9.56
N ILE A 235 15.91 -20.70 -10.51
CA ILE A 235 16.11 -21.70 -11.57
C ILE A 235 15.97 -23.08 -10.91
N PRO A 236 15.20 -24.04 -11.48
CA PRO A 236 15.12 -25.38 -10.94
C PRO A 236 16.54 -25.95 -10.90
N VAL A 237 17.15 -25.94 -9.72
CA VAL A 237 18.45 -26.54 -9.51
C VAL A 237 18.29 -28.01 -9.87
N ARG A 238 19.09 -28.36 -10.86
CA ARG A 238 19.32 -29.66 -11.49
C ARG A 238 19.59 -30.76 -10.45
N TRP A 239 18.56 -31.25 -9.77
CA TRP A 239 18.57 -32.46 -8.93
C TRP A 239 17.54 -33.47 -9.44
N GLY A 240 17.63 -33.81 -10.74
CA GLY A 240 16.82 -34.85 -11.37
C GLY A 240 17.31 -36.28 -11.15
N MET A 241 18.26 -36.53 -10.23
CA MET A 241 18.85 -37.86 -10.00
C MET A 241 18.90 -38.30 -8.53
N GLN A 242 18.06 -37.72 -7.66
CA GLN A 242 18.00 -38.12 -6.24
C GLN A 242 16.59 -38.18 -5.63
N ARG A 243 15.53 -37.97 -6.42
CA ARG A 243 14.15 -38.16 -5.95
C ARG A 243 13.76 -39.63 -5.86
N GLU A 244 14.16 -40.44 -6.83
CA GLU A 244 13.82 -41.86 -6.87
C GLU A 244 14.57 -42.65 -5.78
N SER A 245 15.82 -42.29 -5.48
CA SER A 245 16.63 -42.98 -4.46
C SER A 245 16.25 -42.65 -3.01
N LEU A 246 15.52 -41.55 -2.75
CA LEU A 246 15.03 -41.23 -1.39
C LEU A 246 13.63 -41.82 -1.16
N LEU A 247 12.80 -41.91 -2.20
CA LEU A 247 11.48 -42.54 -2.12
C LEU A 247 11.58 -44.07 -1.92
N ASP A 248 12.51 -44.74 -2.62
CA ASP A 248 12.74 -46.19 -2.46
C ASP A 248 13.33 -46.57 -1.10
N VAL A 249 14.10 -45.67 -0.46
CA VAL A 249 14.67 -45.91 0.87
C VAL A 249 13.64 -45.71 1.99
N MET A 250 12.52 -45.03 1.70
CA MET A 250 11.52 -44.64 2.70
C MET A 250 10.20 -45.42 2.62
N ASP A 251 9.99 -46.25 1.58
CA ASP A 251 8.80 -47.13 1.45
C ASP A 251 8.94 -48.48 2.22
N GLY A 252 10.01 -48.63 3.01
CA GLY A 252 10.37 -49.86 3.72
C GLY A 252 9.70 -50.10 5.08
N THR A 253 8.77 -49.25 5.53
CA THR A 253 8.03 -49.49 6.79
C THR A 253 6.53 -49.44 6.56
N HIS A 254 5.95 -50.63 6.45
CA HIS A 254 4.53 -50.91 6.28
C HIS A 254 3.63 -50.18 7.30
N GLU A 255 2.55 -49.57 6.79
CA GLU A 255 1.20 -49.95 7.19
C GLU A 255 0.34 -50.06 5.92
N VAL A 256 -0.21 -51.25 5.73
CA VAL A 256 -1.10 -51.61 4.63
C VAL A 256 -2.47 -51.06 4.95
N ASP A 257 -2.98 -50.13 4.15
CA ASP A 257 -4.43 -50.04 3.97
C ASP A 257 -4.76 -49.81 2.49
N HIS A 258 -5.64 -50.66 1.98
CA HIS A 258 -5.99 -50.77 0.57
C HIS A 258 -7.22 -49.92 0.27
N GLY A 259 -7.11 -48.97 -0.67
CA GLY A 259 -8.33 -48.39 -1.28
C GLY A 259 -8.18 -47.02 -1.96
N SER A 260 -7.85 -47.04 -3.25
CA SER A 260 -8.26 -46.09 -4.31
C SER A 260 -8.18 -44.55 -4.12
N THR A 261 -7.56 -43.93 -5.14
CA THR A 261 -7.55 -42.50 -5.53
C THR A 261 -6.47 -41.62 -4.89
N GLY A 262 -5.84 -40.77 -5.72
CA GLY A 262 -4.56 -40.10 -5.48
C GLY A 262 -4.31 -39.62 -4.05
N ARG A 263 -3.22 -40.14 -3.47
CA ARG A 263 -2.72 -39.92 -2.09
C ARG A 263 -2.78 -38.42 -1.73
N ARG A 264 -3.84 -38.00 -1.04
CA ARG A 264 -3.93 -36.67 -0.41
C ARG A 264 -3.02 -36.68 0.82
N TYR A 265 -2.34 -35.57 1.07
CA TYR A 265 -1.55 -35.35 2.27
C TYR A 265 -2.39 -35.62 3.54
N SER A 266 -1.84 -36.41 4.47
CA SER A 266 -2.45 -36.66 5.78
C SER A 266 -1.79 -35.79 6.82
N ASP A 267 -2.57 -34.99 7.54
CA ASP A 267 -2.05 -34.07 8.56
C ASP A 267 -1.35 -34.81 9.71
N THR A 268 -1.79 -36.02 10.02
CA THR A 268 -1.15 -36.91 11.01
C THR A 268 0.27 -37.31 10.61
N LEU A 269 0.55 -37.48 9.32
CA LEU A 269 1.90 -37.77 8.82
C LEU A 269 2.78 -36.52 8.89
N GLY A 270 2.21 -35.36 8.53
CA GLY A 270 2.87 -34.06 8.67
C GLY A 270 3.27 -33.73 10.10
N ALA A 271 2.34 -33.90 11.05
CA ALA A 271 2.57 -33.66 12.47
C ALA A 271 3.72 -34.52 13.01
N ARG A 272 3.80 -35.79 12.60
CA ARG A 272 4.90 -36.70 12.99
C ARG A 272 6.25 -36.24 12.43
N TRP A 273 6.26 -35.68 11.22
CA TRP A 273 7.49 -35.17 10.59
C TRP A 273 7.98 -33.92 11.31
N PHE A 274 7.08 -32.98 11.57
CA PHE A 274 7.42 -31.73 12.26
C PHE A 274 7.79 -31.97 13.73
N ALA A 275 7.16 -32.93 14.42
CA ALA A 275 7.51 -33.32 15.79
C ALA A 275 8.87 -34.04 15.91
N SER A 276 9.41 -34.58 14.83
CA SER A 276 10.67 -35.34 14.88
C SER A 276 11.89 -34.43 15.10
N SER A 277 12.59 -34.61 16.23
CA SER A 277 13.71 -33.77 16.66
C SER A 277 15.02 -34.00 15.90
N TRP A 278 15.12 -35.10 15.15
CA TRP A 278 16.30 -35.47 14.36
C TRP A 278 16.48 -34.64 13.07
N LEU A 279 15.51 -33.81 12.68
CA LEU A 279 15.56 -32.95 11.49
C LEU A 279 15.30 -31.47 11.87
N PRO A 280 16.09 -30.51 11.35
CA PRO A 280 15.77 -29.09 11.46
C PRO A 280 14.40 -28.78 10.85
N LEU A 281 13.64 -27.89 11.48
CA LEU A 281 12.29 -27.54 11.04
C LEU A 281 12.28 -26.98 9.61
N ASP A 282 13.33 -26.23 9.25
CA ASP A 282 13.54 -25.69 7.91
C ASP A 282 13.60 -26.80 6.86
N PHE A 283 14.30 -27.90 7.14
CA PHE A 283 14.40 -29.04 6.24
C PHE A 283 13.05 -29.75 6.09
N ALA A 284 12.30 -29.91 7.19
CA ALA A 284 10.98 -30.51 7.17
C ALA A 284 9.98 -29.70 6.33
N ILE A 285 9.97 -28.36 6.45
CA ILE A 285 9.11 -27.47 5.66
C ILE A 285 9.40 -27.60 4.16
N HIS A 286 10.68 -27.61 3.77
CA HIS A 286 11.08 -27.78 2.37
C HIS A 286 10.75 -29.18 1.82
N ALA A 287 10.88 -30.23 2.64
CA ALA A 287 10.51 -31.58 2.27
C ALA A 287 8.99 -31.72 2.02
N VAL A 288 8.17 -31.14 2.91
CA VAL A 288 6.69 -31.12 2.77
C VAL A 288 6.27 -30.33 1.52
N HIS A 289 6.93 -29.21 1.22
CA HIS A 289 6.72 -28.48 -0.03
C HIS A 289 7.11 -29.29 -1.27
N ALA A 290 8.25 -29.99 -1.23
CA ALA A 290 8.73 -30.81 -2.33
C ALA A 290 7.76 -31.98 -2.66
N LEU A 291 6.94 -32.40 -1.70
CA LEU A 291 5.86 -33.37 -1.86
C LEU A 291 4.57 -32.77 -2.43
N GLY A 292 4.54 -31.47 -2.73
CA GLY A 292 3.41 -30.79 -3.37
C GLY A 292 2.28 -30.40 -2.41
N VAL A 293 2.52 -30.42 -1.10
CA VAL A 293 1.56 -29.99 -0.08
C VAL A 293 1.39 -28.48 -0.14
N ARG A 294 0.15 -28.01 -0.25
CA ARG A 294 -0.19 -26.58 -0.33
C ARG A 294 -0.84 -26.03 0.94
N GLN A 295 -1.26 -26.92 1.84
CA GLN A 295 -1.95 -26.59 3.07
C GLN A 295 -1.66 -27.65 4.12
N ILE A 296 -1.30 -27.23 5.33
CA ILE A 296 -1.18 -28.10 6.51
C ILE A 296 -2.46 -28.02 7.35
N GLY A 297 -2.70 -29.04 8.16
CA GLY A 297 -3.79 -29.05 9.13
C GLY A 297 -3.34 -28.66 10.54
N PRO A 298 -4.27 -28.71 11.51
CA PRO A 298 -4.05 -28.20 12.86
C PRO A 298 -3.01 -28.97 13.67
N LEU A 299 -2.84 -30.28 13.45
CA LEU A 299 -1.85 -31.10 14.18
C LEU A 299 -0.43 -30.81 13.70
N SER A 300 -0.25 -30.63 12.39
CA SER A 300 1.03 -30.18 11.84
C SER A 300 1.40 -28.79 12.36
N LEU A 301 0.43 -27.88 12.45
CA LEU A 301 0.68 -26.55 13.01
C LEU A 301 1.03 -26.60 14.50
N GLN A 302 0.33 -27.41 15.30
CA GLN A 302 0.66 -27.60 16.72
C GLN A 302 2.09 -28.12 16.90
N SER A 303 2.50 -29.13 16.13
CA SER A 303 3.85 -29.70 16.22
C SER A 303 4.96 -28.73 15.80
N ILE A 304 4.67 -27.80 14.89
CA ILE A 304 5.57 -26.69 14.55
C ILE A 304 5.66 -25.69 15.71
N ALA A 305 4.51 -25.28 16.25
CA ALA A 305 4.45 -24.30 17.33
C ALA A 305 5.02 -24.83 18.66
N LEU A 306 4.91 -26.13 18.94
CA LEU A 306 5.52 -26.75 20.13
C LEU A 306 7.05 -26.78 20.08
N ARG A 307 7.67 -26.70 18.89
CA ARG A 307 9.13 -26.66 18.76
C ARG A 307 9.71 -25.29 19.05
N ASP A 308 8.95 -24.25 18.71
CA ASP A 308 9.33 -22.85 18.91
C ASP A 308 8.13 -22.09 19.55
N PRO A 309 7.87 -22.25 20.87
CA PRO A 309 6.60 -21.84 21.50
C PRO A 309 6.44 -20.32 21.76
N THR A 310 7.46 -19.52 21.49
CA THR A 310 7.38 -18.06 21.65
C THR A 310 6.56 -17.42 20.52
N PRO A 311 5.68 -16.45 20.81
CA PRO A 311 4.85 -15.76 19.80
C PRO A 311 5.62 -15.32 18.56
N ASP A 312 6.77 -14.66 18.74
CA ASP A 312 7.63 -14.18 17.64
C ASP A 312 8.18 -15.31 16.76
N ALA A 313 8.55 -16.44 17.38
CA ALA A 313 9.05 -17.59 16.66
C ALA A 313 7.93 -18.35 15.94
N VAL A 314 6.76 -18.51 16.57
CA VAL A 314 5.56 -19.08 15.91
C VAL A 314 5.18 -18.25 14.69
N MET A 315 5.16 -16.92 14.80
CA MET A 315 4.92 -16.02 13.66
C MET A 315 5.99 -16.15 12.59
N GLY A 316 7.27 -16.20 12.98
CA GLY A 316 8.37 -16.45 12.06
C GLY A 316 8.22 -17.77 11.27
N ARG A 317 7.71 -18.84 11.91
CA ARG A 317 7.43 -20.13 11.25
C ARG A 317 6.19 -20.08 10.35
N ILE A 318 5.13 -19.39 10.75
CA ILE A 318 3.94 -19.18 9.92
C ILE A 318 4.32 -18.39 8.65
N GLU A 319 5.13 -17.34 8.79
CA GLU A 319 5.66 -16.61 7.64
C GLU A 319 6.53 -17.47 6.73
N GLN A 320 7.37 -18.34 7.31
CA GLN A 320 8.20 -19.27 6.56
C GLN A 320 7.37 -20.25 5.73
N LEU A 321 6.30 -20.81 6.31
CA LEU A 321 5.34 -21.65 5.58
C LEU A 321 4.70 -20.88 4.43
N HIS A 322 4.27 -19.64 4.66
CA HIS A 322 3.71 -18.77 3.62
C HIS A 322 4.71 -18.45 2.50
N LYS A 323 5.99 -18.19 2.83
CA LYS A 323 7.08 -17.95 1.85
C LYS A 323 7.28 -19.17 0.93
N VAL A 324 7.05 -20.37 1.45
CA VAL A 324 7.13 -21.64 0.71
C VAL A 324 5.76 -22.05 0.12
N ASN A 325 4.76 -21.15 0.14
CA ASN A 325 3.42 -21.35 -0.42
C ASN A 325 2.64 -22.52 0.21
N ILE A 326 2.86 -22.76 1.52
CA ILE A 326 2.10 -23.66 2.37
C ILE A 326 1.21 -22.83 3.28
N GLY A 327 -0.11 -22.97 3.19
CA GLY A 327 -1.07 -22.34 4.11
C GLY A 327 -1.28 -23.15 5.39
N ILE A 328 -1.57 -22.48 6.50
CA ILE A 328 -1.87 -23.12 7.80
C ILE A 328 -3.32 -23.63 7.94
N GLY A 329 -4.15 -23.38 6.93
CA GLY A 329 -5.57 -23.70 6.93
C GLY A 329 -6.45 -22.72 7.72
N HIS A 330 -7.73 -23.07 7.87
CA HIS A 330 -8.77 -22.22 8.46
C HIS A 330 -9.48 -22.89 9.65
N SER A 331 -8.84 -23.85 10.32
CA SER A 331 -9.40 -24.43 11.53
C SER A 331 -9.37 -23.41 12.65
N THR A 332 -10.39 -23.42 13.52
CA THR A 332 -10.51 -22.58 14.71
C THR A 332 -9.23 -22.63 15.57
N TYR A 333 -8.59 -23.81 15.65
CA TYR A 333 -7.30 -23.98 16.29
C TYR A 333 -6.19 -23.15 15.61
N ALA A 334 -6.07 -23.23 14.28
CA ALA A 334 -5.06 -22.48 13.54
C ALA A 334 -5.27 -20.95 13.64
N LEU A 335 -6.54 -20.51 13.63
CA LEU A 335 -6.88 -19.10 13.80
C LEU A 335 -6.53 -18.60 15.20
N ALA A 336 -6.81 -19.40 16.23
CA ALA A 336 -6.47 -19.07 17.62
C ALA A 336 -4.94 -19.01 17.84
N VAL A 337 -4.18 -19.97 17.31
CA VAL A 337 -2.71 -19.97 17.38
C VAL A 337 -2.14 -18.72 16.73
N ARG A 338 -2.63 -18.35 15.53
CA ARG A 338 -2.19 -17.14 14.84
C ARG A 338 -2.56 -15.88 15.62
N HIS A 339 -3.80 -15.76 16.11
CA HIS A 339 -4.25 -14.57 16.82
C HIS A 339 -3.47 -14.32 18.13
N PHE A 340 -3.21 -15.36 18.92
CA PHE A 340 -2.44 -15.23 20.15
C PHE A 340 -0.96 -14.93 19.89
N ALA A 341 -0.41 -15.45 18.79
CA ALA A 341 0.94 -15.12 18.35
C ALA A 341 1.04 -13.66 17.84
N GLU A 342 0.07 -13.18 17.06
CA GLU A 342 0.00 -11.80 16.55
C GLU A 342 -0.22 -10.77 17.66
N THR A 343 -1.03 -11.08 18.67
CA THR A 343 -1.31 -10.19 19.81
C THR A 343 -0.28 -10.30 20.94
N ALA A 344 0.79 -11.09 20.74
CA ALA A 344 1.85 -11.34 21.72
C ALA A 344 1.34 -11.86 23.09
N GLN A 345 0.24 -12.63 23.09
CA GLN A 345 -0.37 -13.21 24.29
C GLN A 345 0.33 -14.52 24.67
N HIS A 346 1.53 -14.40 25.26
CA HIS A 346 2.41 -15.51 25.60
C HIS A 346 1.76 -16.59 26.47
N GLU A 347 1.03 -16.19 27.51
CA GLU A 347 0.38 -17.12 28.44
C GLU A 347 -0.73 -17.92 27.76
N LEU A 348 -1.59 -17.26 26.98
CA LEU A 348 -2.71 -17.90 26.28
C LEU A 348 -2.24 -18.78 25.12
N LEU A 349 -1.18 -18.39 24.40
CA LEU A 349 -0.56 -19.23 23.39
C LEU A 349 0.04 -20.49 24.02
N HIS A 350 0.76 -20.34 25.13
CA HIS A 350 1.33 -21.48 25.86
C HIS A 350 0.24 -22.43 26.37
N GLU A 351 -0.85 -21.88 26.92
CA GLU A 351 -2.01 -22.66 27.34
C GLU A 351 -2.68 -23.38 26.16
N LEU A 352 -2.86 -22.73 25.01
CA LEU A 352 -3.44 -23.32 23.79
C LEU A 352 -2.61 -24.50 23.24
N LEU A 353 -1.28 -24.38 23.27
CA LEU A 353 -0.39 -25.41 22.73
C LEU A 353 -0.33 -26.67 23.61
N HIS A 354 -0.52 -26.49 24.92
CA HIS A 354 -0.46 -27.56 25.92
C HIS A 354 -1.84 -28.01 26.42
N THR A 355 -2.93 -27.64 25.73
CA THR A 355 -4.26 -28.13 26.11
C THR A 355 -4.39 -29.62 25.87
N ASP A 356 -5.10 -30.30 26.78
CA ASP A 356 -5.57 -31.67 26.58
C ASP A 356 -6.71 -31.75 25.54
N ILE A 357 -7.23 -30.61 25.07
CA ILE A 357 -8.22 -30.54 23.99
C ILE A 357 -7.51 -30.83 22.66
N HIS A 358 -7.97 -31.86 21.96
CA HIS A 358 -7.42 -32.21 20.65
C HIS A 358 -7.68 -31.08 19.63
N PRO A 359 -6.70 -30.66 18.81
CA PRO A 359 -6.84 -29.51 17.89
C PRO A 359 -8.05 -29.56 16.93
N GLU A 360 -8.51 -30.76 16.56
CA GLU A 360 -9.70 -30.93 15.71
C GLU A 360 -11.03 -30.66 16.44
N VAL A 361 -11.06 -30.77 17.77
CA VAL A 361 -12.27 -30.49 18.59
C VAL A 361 -12.58 -29.00 18.59
N PHE A 362 -11.59 -28.14 18.33
CA PHE A 362 -11.80 -26.70 18.26
C PHE A 362 -12.70 -26.26 17.09
N ASP A 363 -12.86 -27.08 16.06
CA ASP A 363 -13.76 -26.80 14.94
C ASP A 363 -15.24 -27.10 15.28
N ASP A 364 -15.52 -27.81 16.38
CA ASP A 364 -16.87 -28.09 16.86
C ASP A 364 -17.25 -27.15 18.01
N LEU A 365 -17.91 -26.04 17.65
CA LEU A 365 -18.33 -25.00 18.59
C LEU A 365 -19.33 -25.50 19.66
N ALA A 366 -20.08 -26.58 19.38
CA ALA A 366 -21.04 -27.13 20.34
C ALA A 366 -20.31 -27.91 21.45
N THR A 367 -19.29 -28.68 21.10
CA THR A 367 -18.47 -29.39 22.08
C THR A 367 -17.57 -28.43 22.87
N LEU A 368 -16.99 -27.41 22.22
CA LEU A 368 -16.29 -26.33 22.94
C LEU A 368 -17.19 -25.60 23.94
N GLY A 369 -18.47 -25.38 23.60
CA GLY A 369 -19.47 -24.80 24.50
C GLY A 369 -19.72 -25.67 25.73
N SER A 370 -19.89 -26.99 25.53
CA SER A 370 -20.03 -27.95 26.64
C SER A 370 -18.79 -28.00 27.53
N ILE A 371 -17.59 -28.07 26.93
CA ILE A 371 -16.32 -28.10 27.67
C ILE A 371 -16.11 -26.81 28.47
N ARG A 372 -16.47 -25.66 27.91
CA ARG A 372 -16.38 -24.37 28.62
C ARG A 372 -17.33 -24.34 29.82
N ASP A 373 -18.57 -24.78 29.62
CA ASP A 373 -19.57 -24.75 30.68
C ASP A 373 -19.19 -25.78 31.77
N GLU A 374 -18.68 -26.96 31.41
CA GLU A 374 -18.12 -27.94 32.36
C GLU A 374 -16.87 -27.40 33.09
N ALA A 375 -15.97 -26.70 32.40
CA ALA A 375 -14.79 -26.06 33.02
C ALA A 375 -15.17 -24.98 34.03
N LEU A 376 -16.27 -24.25 33.78
CA LEU A 376 -16.84 -23.29 34.74
C LEU A 376 -17.40 -23.99 35.98
N HIS A 377 -18.06 -25.14 35.82
CA HIS A 377 -18.59 -25.93 36.95
C HIS A 377 -17.49 -26.66 37.73
N ALA A 378 -16.39 -27.03 37.07
CA ALA A 378 -15.24 -27.73 37.67
C ALA A 378 -14.15 -26.78 38.23
N GLU A 379 -14.41 -25.47 38.28
CA GLU A 379 -13.46 -24.41 38.70
C GLU A 379 -12.12 -24.39 37.93
N ASN A 380 -12.06 -24.98 36.74
CA ASN A 380 -10.87 -24.92 35.89
C ASN A 380 -10.81 -23.60 35.12
N MET A 381 -10.41 -22.54 35.83
CA MET A 381 -10.38 -21.16 35.32
C MET A 381 -9.44 -20.99 34.12
N ARG A 382 -8.36 -21.79 34.01
CA ARG A 382 -7.42 -21.73 32.88
C ARG A 382 -8.10 -22.13 31.58
N THR A 383 -8.71 -23.32 31.55
CA THR A 383 -9.45 -23.80 30.36
C THR A 383 -10.66 -22.90 30.06
N TYR A 384 -11.34 -22.39 31.08
CA TYR A 384 -12.45 -21.45 30.91
C TYR A 384 -12.00 -20.12 30.28
N HIS A 385 -10.92 -19.50 30.78
CA HIS A 385 -10.36 -18.26 30.23
C HIS A 385 -9.81 -18.45 28.81
N LEU A 386 -9.14 -19.58 28.54
CA LEU A 386 -8.65 -19.92 27.21
C LEU A 386 -9.81 -20.01 26.20
N LEU A 387 -10.88 -20.74 26.53
CA LEU A 387 -12.04 -20.89 25.65
C LEU A 387 -12.81 -19.59 25.44
N LEU A 388 -12.78 -18.65 26.40
CA LEU A 388 -13.28 -17.28 26.21
C LEU A 388 -12.37 -16.44 25.32
N ALA A 389 -11.04 -16.53 25.50
CA ALA A 389 -10.05 -15.77 24.73
C ALA A 389 -9.97 -16.21 23.26
N ILE A 390 -10.40 -17.43 22.93
CA ILE A 390 -10.51 -17.91 21.55
C ILE A 390 -11.69 -17.26 20.80
N GLN A 391 -12.73 -16.81 21.51
CA GLN A 391 -13.94 -16.28 20.87
C GLN A 391 -13.69 -15.01 20.03
N PRO A 392 -12.87 -14.02 20.46
CA PRO A 392 -12.47 -12.89 19.62
C PRO A 392 -11.67 -13.31 18.37
N ALA A 393 -10.76 -14.27 18.50
CA ALA A 393 -9.95 -14.78 17.38
C ALA A 393 -10.83 -15.42 16.30
N VAL A 394 -11.82 -16.21 16.74
CA VAL A 394 -12.82 -16.82 15.86
C VAL A 394 -13.79 -15.77 15.33
N ALA A 395 -14.21 -14.80 16.15
CA ALA A 395 -15.15 -13.76 15.75
C ALA A 395 -14.58 -12.83 14.68
N GLN A 396 -13.34 -12.35 14.78
CA GLN A 396 -12.78 -11.38 13.83
C GLN A 396 -12.63 -11.98 12.41
N GLU A 397 -12.06 -13.17 12.30
CA GLU A 397 -11.88 -13.81 11.00
C GLU A 397 -13.14 -14.50 10.47
N SER A 398 -14.03 -14.96 11.37
CA SER A 398 -15.38 -15.39 10.98
C SER A 398 -16.19 -14.20 10.50
N ILE A 399 -16.07 -12.99 11.03
CA ILE A 399 -16.82 -11.82 10.53
C ILE A 399 -16.39 -11.49 9.10
N ASP A 400 -15.10 -11.50 8.78
CA ASP A 400 -14.62 -11.22 7.42
C ASP A 400 -15.05 -12.31 6.43
N THR A 401 -14.88 -13.58 6.80
CA THR A 401 -15.29 -14.71 5.94
C THR A 401 -16.80 -14.84 5.84
N THR A 402 -17.56 -14.71 6.93
CA THR A 402 -19.03 -14.76 6.92
C THR A 402 -19.62 -13.57 6.19
N SER A 403 -19.10 -12.35 6.36
CA SER A 403 -19.56 -11.17 5.62
C SER A 403 -19.30 -11.33 4.12
N ASN A 404 -18.14 -11.85 3.73
CA ASN A 404 -17.85 -12.17 2.34
C ASN A 404 -18.76 -13.29 1.79
N LEU A 405 -19.05 -14.34 2.57
CA LEU A 405 -19.97 -15.41 2.18
C LEU A 405 -21.42 -14.92 2.05
N LEU A 406 -21.90 -14.11 3.00
CA LEU A 406 -23.22 -13.49 2.96
C LEU A 406 -23.35 -12.54 1.77
N LEU A 407 -22.29 -11.80 1.44
CA LEU A 407 -22.24 -10.97 0.24
C LEU A 407 -22.37 -11.83 -1.03
N GLN A 408 -21.64 -12.94 -1.10
CA GLN A 408 -21.71 -13.86 -2.25
C GLN A 408 -23.11 -14.48 -2.38
N GLN A 409 -23.71 -14.94 -1.28
CA GLN A 409 -25.06 -15.51 -1.27
C GLN A 409 -26.12 -14.48 -1.67
N SER A 410 -26.07 -13.27 -1.11
CA SER A 410 -27.03 -12.21 -1.44
C SER A 410 -26.94 -11.79 -2.92
N LEU A 411 -25.74 -11.78 -3.51
CA LEU A 411 -25.55 -11.56 -4.95
C LEU A 411 -26.10 -12.70 -5.81
N GLN A 412 -25.87 -13.96 -5.42
CA GLN A 412 -26.40 -15.14 -6.12
C GLN A 412 -27.93 -15.21 -6.10
N HIS A 413 -28.56 -14.78 -5.00
CA HIS A 413 -30.01 -14.74 -4.86
C HIS A 413 -30.65 -13.47 -5.48
N GLY A 414 -29.88 -12.62 -6.16
CA GLY A 414 -30.39 -11.42 -6.83
C GLY A 414 -30.79 -10.28 -5.87
N GLN A 415 -30.38 -10.34 -4.60
CA GLN A 415 -30.70 -9.34 -3.58
C GLN A 415 -29.71 -8.16 -3.60
N ALA A 416 -29.55 -7.53 -4.76
CA ALA A 416 -28.54 -6.48 -4.99
C ALA A 416 -28.60 -5.30 -3.99
N ARG A 417 -29.79 -4.91 -3.52
CA ARG A 417 -29.91 -3.82 -2.54
C ARG A 417 -29.36 -4.21 -1.16
N HIS A 418 -29.59 -5.45 -0.75
CA HIS A 418 -29.10 -5.96 0.52
C HIS A 418 -27.58 -6.16 0.48
N ALA A 419 -27.07 -6.75 -0.61
CA ALA A 419 -25.64 -6.86 -0.86
C ALA A 419 -24.92 -5.50 -0.82
N LEU A 420 -25.53 -4.45 -1.38
CA LEU A 420 -24.96 -3.09 -1.34
C LEU A 420 -24.96 -2.50 0.08
N ALA A 421 -26.01 -2.74 0.88
CA ALA A 421 -26.04 -2.35 2.28
C ALA A 421 -24.95 -3.06 3.08
N LEU A 422 -24.81 -4.39 2.90
CA LEU A 422 -23.78 -5.19 3.53
C LEU A 422 -22.37 -4.68 3.18
N MET A 423 -22.10 -4.31 1.91
CA MET A 423 -20.82 -3.71 1.53
C MET A 423 -20.56 -2.40 2.29
N ARG A 424 -21.58 -1.56 2.52
CA ARG A 424 -21.44 -0.33 3.30
C ARG A 424 -21.11 -0.61 4.76
N ASP A 425 -21.74 -1.63 5.32
CA ASP A 425 -21.47 -2.07 6.69
C ASP A 425 -20.06 -2.64 6.80
N MET A 426 -19.64 -3.48 5.84
CA MET A 426 -18.27 -3.98 5.72
C MET A 426 -17.24 -2.84 5.68
N ARG A 427 -17.51 -1.77 4.91
CA ARG A 427 -16.64 -0.58 4.91
C ARG A 427 -16.60 0.12 6.27
N SER A 428 -17.73 0.20 6.98
CA SER A 428 -17.76 0.83 8.31
C SER A 428 -16.99 0.03 9.36
N MET A 429 -16.86 -1.28 9.13
CA MET A 429 -16.15 -2.23 9.99
C MET A 429 -14.71 -2.51 9.50
N ASP A 430 -14.24 -1.79 8.47
CA ASP A 430 -12.92 -1.98 7.84
C ASP A 430 -12.64 -3.42 7.34
N ILE A 431 -13.68 -4.07 6.83
CA ILE A 431 -13.62 -5.45 6.31
C ILE A 431 -13.26 -5.43 4.83
N ASP A 432 -12.17 -6.12 4.48
CA ASP A 432 -11.73 -6.27 3.10
C ASP A 432 -12.63 -7.22 2.28
N LEU A 433 -12.79 -6.89 0.99
CA LEU A 433 -13.50 -7.74 0.05
C LEU A 433 -12.58 -8.84 -0.49
N SER A 434 -13.05 -10.09 -0.37
CA SER A 434 -12.37 -11.21 -1.01
C SER A 434 -12.43 -11.12 -2.54
N ALA A 435 -11.41 -11.66 -3.21
CA ALA A 435 -11.35 -11.70 -4.67
C ALA A 435 -12.57 -12.40 -5.31
N THR A 436 -13.09 -13.43 -4.66
CA THR A 436 -14.28 -14.17 -5.08
C THR A 436 -15.56 -13.34 -4.95
N SER A 437 -15.72 -12.57 -3.87
CA SER A 437 -16.83 -11.62 -3.72
C SER A 437 -16.81 -10.57 -4.84
N ILE A 438 -15.64 -10.05 -5.21
CA ILE A 438 -15.47 -9.09 -6.31
C ILE A 438 -15.86 -9.72 -7.65
N GLU A 439 -15.45 -10.96 -7.93
CA GLU A 439 -15.86 -11.69 -9.14
C GLU A 439 -17.39 -11.92 -9.20
N HIS A 440 -18.03 -12.19 -8.06
CA HIS A 440 -19.49 -12.28 -7.97
C HIS A 440 -20.20 -10.95 -8.22
N ILE A 441 -19.61 -9.81 -7.83
CA ILE A 441 -20.14 -8.48 -8.19
C ILE A 441 -20.02 -8.26 -9.70
N TYR A 442 -18.90 -8.64 -10.31
CA TYR A 442 -18.70 -8.52 -11.75
C TYR A 442 -19.72 -9.33 -12.54
N SER A 443 -19.85 -10.61 -12.24
CA SER A 443 -20.74 -11.53 -12.94
C SER A 443 -22.24 -11.23 -12.75
N ASN A 444 -22.67 -10.82 -11.54
CA ASN A 444 -24.10 -10.65 -11.25
C ASN A 444 -24.63 -9.23 -11.47
N ILE A 445 -23.79 -8.20 -11.34
CA ILE A 445 -24.23 -6.78 -11.44
C ILE A 445 -23.68 -6.10 -12.69
N LEU A 446 -22.39 -6.28 -12.98
CA LEU A 446 -21.68 -5.46 -13.98
C LEU A 446 -21.62 -6.07 -15.40
N GLU A 447 -21.61 -7.40 -15.52
CA GLU A 447 -21.71 -8.12 -16.79
C GLU A 447 -23.12 -8.06 -17.42
N PRO A 448 -24.22 -8.21 -16.66
CA PRO A 448 -25.58 -8.12 -17.19
C PRO A 448 -25.95 -6.72 -17.73
N LEU A 449 -25.14 -5.69 -17.44
CA LEU A 449 -25.27 -4.38 -18.07
C LEU A 449 -25.01 -4.51 -19.57
N SER A 450 -26.10 -4.42 -20.34
CA SER A 450 -26.08 -4.48 -21.80
C SER A 450 -25.19 -3.40 -22.40
N TRP A 451 -24.39 -3.80 -23.39
CA TRP A 451 -23.65 -2.88 -24.26
C TRP A 451 -24.56 -2.18 -25.27
N ASP A 452 -25.77 -2.72 -25.49
CA ASP A 452 -26.63 -2.32 -26.59
C ASP A 452 -27.50 -1.10 -26.27
N PRO A 453 -27.43 -0.04 -27.10
CA PRO A 453 -28.16 1.21 -26.90
C PRO A 453 -29.69 1.06 -26.82
N ASP A 454 -30.26 0.07 -27.52
CA ASP A 454 -31.71 -0.01 -27.72
C ASP A 454 -32.41 -0.71 -26.54
N ILE A 455 -31.71 -1.58 -25.81
CA ILE A 455 -32.20 -2.24 -24.59
C ILE A 455 -31.91 -1.37 -23.36
N ALA A 456 -30.82 -0.59 -23.39
CA ALA A 456 -30.42 0.30 -22.31
C ALA A 456 -31.48 1.36 -21.98
N PHE A 457 -32.37 1.74 -22.91
CA PHE A 457 -33.44 2.70 -22.64
C PHE A 457 -34.44 2.26 -21.54
N VAL A 458 -34.49 0.97 -21.20
CA VAL A 458 -35.60 0.40 -20.42
C VAL A 458 -35.37 0.44 -18.89
N THR A 459 -34.14 0.54 -18.38
CA THR A 459 -33.91 0.39 -16.92
C THR A 459 -32.79 1.26 -16.34
N TRP A 460 -33.14 2.47 -15.90
CA TRP A 460 -32.27 3.37 -15.12
C TRP A 460 -31.85 2.79 -13.75
N GLY A 461 -32.72 1.98 -13.13
CA GLY A 461 -32.49 1.40 -11.79
C GLY A 461 -31.21 0.56 -11.67
N PRO A 462 -31.01 -0.46 -12.53
CA PRO A 462 -29.78 -1.25 -12.61
C PRO A 462 -28.51 -0.43 -12.86
N LEU A 463 -28.59 0.62 -13.72
CA LEU A 463 -27.43 1.49 -13.96
C LEU A 463 -27.04 2.28 -12.71
N ARG A 464 -28.03 2.81 -11.97
CA ARG A 464 -27.77 3.50 -10.70
C ARG A 464 -27.14 2.55 -9.68
N MET A 465 -27.67 1.33 -9.54
CA MET A 465 -27.06 0.33 -8.66
C MET A 465 -25.62 0.04 -9.07
N ALA A 466 -25.34 -0.14 -10.37
CA ALA A 466 -23.98 -0.37 -10.86
C ALA A 466 -23.02 0.79 -10.52
N ILE A 467 -23.46 2.04 -10.63
CA ILE A 467 -22.67 3.22 -10.22
C ILE A 467 -22.37 3.15 -8.71
N ASP A 468 -23.38 2.85 -7.90
CA ASP A 468 -23.22 2.76 -6.44
C ASP A 468 -22.23 1.64 -6.06
N TYR A 469 -22.29 0.48 -6.73
CA TYR A 469 -21.32 -0.62 -6.56
C TYR A 469 -19.91 -0.23 -6.97
N LEU A 470 -19.73 0.39 -8.14
CA LEU A 470 -18.41 0.81 -8.63
C LEU A 470 -17.77 1.87 -7.72
N ASN A 471 -18.56 2.84 -7.25
CA ASN A 471 -18.11 3.82 -6.28
C ASN A 471 -17.67 3.14 -4.97
N HIS A 472 -18.41 2.15 -4.50
CA HIS A 472 -18.08 1.47 -3.26
C HIS A 472 -16.87 0.55 -3.39
N LEU A 473 -16.69 -0.11 -4.54
CA LEU A 473 -15.46 -0.85 -4.87
C LEU A 473 -14.23 0.06 -4.89
N MET A 474 -14.34 1.27 -5.45
CA MET A 474 -13.27 2.26 -5.43
C MET A 474 -12.91 2.69 -4.00
N LEU A 475 -13.92 2.92 -3.14
CA LEU A 475 -13.70 3.30 -1.76
C LEU A 475 -13.07 2.18 -0.93
N LEU A 476 -13.40 0.92 -1.22
CA LEU A 476 -12.78 -0.28 -0.63
C LEU A 476 -11.46 -0.67 -1.30
N ARG A 477 -10.88 0.20 -2.17
CA ARG A 477 -9.61 -0.04 -2.88
C ARG A 477 -9.58 -1.31 -3.75
N ALA A 478 -10.75 -1.83 -4.11
CA ALA A 478 -10.85 -3.00 -4.97
C ALA A 478 -10.52 -2.63 -6.43
N PRO A 479 -9.78 -3.48 -7.16
CA PRO A 479 -9.35 -3.18 -8.53
C PRO A 479 -10.52 -3.26 -9.51
N VAL A 480 -10.97 -2.11 -10.02
CA VAL A 480 -12.08 -2.00 -10.98
C VAL A 480 -11.58 -1.91 -12.42
N PRO A 481 -12.04 -2.79 -13.34
CA PRO A 481 -11.74 -2.67 -14.76
C PRO A 481 -12.24 -1.37 -15.41
N ALA A 482 -11.38 -0.70 -16.17
CA ALA A 482 -11.68 0.54 -16.90
C ALA A 482 -12.88 0.39 -17.86
N ARG A 483 -13.08 -0.82 -18.41
CA ARG A 483 -14.22 -1.13 -19.31
C ARG A 483 -15.59 -0.88 -18.66
N TYR A 484 -15.73 -1.11 -17.34
CA TYR A 484 -17.01 -0.92 -16.66
C TYR A 484 -17.31 0.56 -16.45
N TRP A 485 -16.30 1.37 -16.14
CA TRP A 485 -16.42 2.84 -16.12
C TRP A 485 -16.81 3.38 -17.50
N GLN A 486 -16.17 2.92 -18.57
CA GLN A 486 -16.55 3.31 -19.93
C GLN A 486 -18.01 2.95 -20.25
N LYS A 487 -18.48 1.74 -19.90
CA LYS A 487 -19.88 1.33 -20.07
C LYS A 487 -20.84 2.28 -19.37
N VAL A 488 -20.59 2.59 -18.10
CA VAL A 488 -21.44 3.50 -17.31
C VAL A 488 -21.50 4.88 -17.95
N LEU A 489 -20.36 5.45 -18.31
CA LEU A 489 -20.29 6.77 -18.96
C LEU A 489 -21.05 6.79 -20.29
N PHE A 490 -20.91 5.74 -21.11
CA PHE A 490 -21.69 5.62 -22.36
C PHE A 490 -23.19 5.52 -22.12
N SER A 491 -23.62 4.77 -21.11
CA SER A 491 -25.03 4.62 -20.76
C SER A 491 -25.61 5.93 -20.25
N LEU A 492 -24.96 6.60 -19.29
CA LEU A 492 -25.38 7.91 -18.75
C LEU A 492 -25.54 8.97 -19.85
N GLY A 493 -24.56 9.04 -20.76
CA GLY A 493 -24.60 9.95 -21.89
C GLY A 493 -25.75 9.68 -22.85
N LYS A 494 -26.06 8.41 -23.14
CA LYS A 494 -27.21 8.01 -23.97
C LYS A 494 -28.56 8.37 -23.33
N PHE A 495 -28.69 8.25 -22.01
CA PHE A 495 -29.87 8.69 -21.25
C PHE A 495 -30.05 10.23 -21.21
N GLY A 496 -29.08 11.00 -21.70
CA GLY A 496 -29.13 12.45 -21.68
C GLY A 496 -28.88 13.07 -20.31
N ARG A 497 -28.42 12.26 -19.34
CA ARG A 497 -28.03 12.70 -17.99
C ARG A 497 -26.58 13.15 -17.97
N PHE A 498 -26.31 14.21 -18.73
CA PHE A 498 -24.96 14.75 -18.85
C PHE A 498 -24.42 15.30 -17.52
N ASP A 499 -25.30 15.79 -16.64
CA ASP A 499 -24.93 16.25 -15.30
C ASP A 499 -24.21 15.13 -14.51
N ASP A 500 -24.77 13.91 -14.48
CA ASP A 500 -24.10 12.78 -13.82
C ASP A 500 -22.81 12.33 -14.52
N VAL A 501 -22.71 12.50 -15.85
CA VAL A 501 -21.46 12.19 -16.58
C VAL A 501 -20.35 13.11 -16.10
N GLU A 502 -20.66 14.39 -15.91
CA GLU A 502 -19.73 15.38 -15.37
C GLU A 502 -19.33 15.03 -13.94
N ASP A 503 -20.30 14.73 -13.08
CA ASP A 503 -20.06 14.35 -11.68
C ASP A 503 -19.21 13.08 -11.56
N VAL A 504 -19.51 12.03 -12.33
CA VAL A 504 -18.73 10.78 -12.32
C VAL A 504 -17.33 11.00 -12.88
N CYS A 505 -17.16 11.78 -13.96
CA CYS A 505 -15.83 12.09 -14.50
C CYS A 505 -14.96 12.84 -13.48
N ILE A 506 -15.51 13.85 -12.82
CA ILE A 506 -14.79 14.64 -11.81
C ILE A 506 -14.51 13.80 -10.57
N GLY A 507 -15.51 13.05 -10.09
CA GLY A 507 -15.35 12.16 -8.94
C GLY A 507 -14.29 11.08 -9.16
N LEU A 508 -14.19 10.51 -10.36
CA LEU A 508 -13.11 9.60 -10.72
C LEU A 508 -11.74 10.28 -10.66
N LEU A 509 -11.61 11.49 -11.21
CA LEU A 509 -10.35 12.24 -11.11
C LEU A 509 -9.99 12.45 -9.64
N ASP A 510 -10.91 12.95 -8.82
CA ASP A 510 -10.64 13.22 -7.42
C ASP A 510 -10.30 11.92 -6.66
N ALA A 511 -10.98 10.81 -6.93
CA ALA A 511 -10.70 9.52 -6.28
C ALA A 511 -9.29 8.99 -6.59
N TYR A 512 -8.85 9.06 -7.85
CA TYR A 512 -7.52 8.58 -8.24
C TYR A 512 -6.39 9.55 -7.84
N HIS A 513 -6.65 10.87 -7.80
CA HIS A 513 -5.66 11.86 -7.34
C HIS A 513 -5.57 11.94 -5.80
N ASN A 514 -6.68 11.75 -5.07
CA ASN A 514 -6.67 11.74 -3.60
C ASN A 514 -6.30 10.36 -3.04
N GLY A 515 -6.30 9.31 -3.88
CA GLY A 515 -5.80 7.98 -3.54
C GLY A 515 -4.34 7.96 -3.07
N HIS A 516 -3.56 9.02 -3.34
CA HIS A 516 -2.19 9.21 -2.85
C HIS A 516 -2.09 9.58 -1.35
N THR A 517 -3.20 9.98 -0.70
CA THR A 517 -3.19 10.54 0.67
C THR A 517 -3.57 9.56 1.78
N VAL A 518 -3.92 8.31 1.44
CA VAL A 518 -4.43 7.29 2.37
C VAL A 518 -3.34 6.22 2.60
N PRO A 519 -3.25 5.57 3.79
CA PRO A 519 -2.12 4.70 4.14
C PRO A 519 -1.81 3.63 3.08
N GLY A 520 -0.54 3.52 2.70
CA GLY A 520 -0.03 2.42 1.88
C GLY A 520 0.04 2.66 0.37
N GLY A 521 0.12 3.92 -0.10
CA GLY A 521 0.80 4.35 -1.35
C GLY A 521 0.49 3.68 -2.69
N LEU A 522 -0.39 2.69 -2.73
CA LEU A 522 -0.56 1.74 -3.81
C LEU A 522 -2.01 1.73 -4.30
N LEU A 523 -2.16 1.71 -5.62
CA LEU A 523 -3.44 1.64 -6.32
C LEU A 523 -3.66 0.22 -6.87
N GLY A 524 -4.83 -0.36 -6.57
CA GLY A 524 -5.25 -1.64 -7.14
C GLY A 524 -5.60 -1.52 -8.62
N VAL A 525 -4.92 -2.29 -9.46
CA VAL A 525 -5.15 -2.39 -10.91
C VAL A 525 -5.66 -3.78 -11.24
N HIS A 526 -6.75 -3.81 -11.99
CA HIS A 526 -7.31 -5.07 -12.44
C HIS A 526 -6.39 -5.72 -13.49
N PRO A 527 -6.18 -7.05 -13.48
CA PRO A 527 -5.29 -7.74 -14.42
C PRO A 527 -5.59 -7.46 -15.90
N ALA A 528 -6.85 -7.17 -16.23
CA ALA A 528 -7.31 -6.84 -17.59
C ALA A 528 -6.80 -5.49 -18.13
N ASP A 529 -6.49 -4.53 -17.25
CA ASP A 529 -6.03 -3.19 -17.65
C ASP A 529 -4.50 -3.06 -17.57
N ALA A 530 -3.86 -4.00 -16.89
CA ALA A 530 -2.42 -4.02 -16.74
C ALA A 530 -1.72 -4.56 -18.01
N PRO A 531 -0.48 -4.13 -18.32
CA PRO A 531 0.26 -4.56 -19.52
C PRO A 531 0.36 -6.10 -19.63
N PRO A 532 0.36 -6.72 -20.81
CA PRO A 532 0.54 -8.17 -20.93
C PRO A 532 1.91 -8.57 -20.36
N CYS A 533 1.95 -9.64 -19.55
CA CYS A 533 3.19 -10.16 -18.96
C CYS A 533 3.49 -11.55 -19.53
N ASN A 534 4.74 -11.79 -19.93
CA ASN A 534 5.20 -13.10 -20.40
C ASN A 534 5.46 -14.08 -19.24
N ALA A 535 5.49 -13.60 -17.98
CA ALA A 535 5.71 -14.44 -16.81
C ALA A 535 4.41 -15.16 -16.39
N LEU A 536 4.51 -16.48 -16.23
CA LEU A 536 3.42 -17.45 -15.98
C LEU A 536 2.67 -17.31 -14.63
N SER A 537 2.77 -16.18 -13.93
CA SER A 537 2.34 -16.12 -12.52
C SER A 537 1.53 -14.88 -12.18
N SER A 538 0.27 -15.15 -11.80
CA SER A 538 -0.66 -14.34 -11.00
C SER A 538 -1.81 -13.68 -11.76
N ARG A 539 -2.99 -14.32 -11.68
CA ARG A 539 -4.32 -13.70 -11.89
C ARG A 539 -4.71 -12.72 -10.76
N ARG A 540 -3.79 -12.39 -9.84
CA ARG A 540 -4.05 -11.54 -8.69
C ARG A 540 -4.02 -10.06 -9.10
N ALA A 541 -4.77 -9.24 -8.38
CA ALA A 541 -4.74 -7.79 -8.50
C ALA A 541 -3.30 -7.28 -8.41
N LEU A 542 -2.91 -6.39 -9.33
CA LEU A 542 -1.61 -5.74 -9.25
C LEU A 542 -1.76 -4.42 -8.50
N HIS A 543 -0.82 -4.15 -7.61
CA HIS A 543 -0.72 -2.88 -6.94
C HIS A 543 0.34 -2.04 -7.65
N ILE A 544 -0.04 -0.86 -8.13
CA ILE A 544 0.90 0.11 -8.73
C ILE A 544 1.18 1.24 -7.75
N PRO A 545 2.36 1.85 -7.79
CA PRO A 545 2.64 3.09 -7.07
C PRO A 545 1.66 4.17 -7.46
N ALA A 546 1.19 4.90 -6.47
CA ALA A 546 0.21 5.94 -6.71
C ALA A 546 0.84 7.14 -7.44
N ASP A 547 2.14 7.40 -7.30
CA ASP A 547 2.85 8.45 -8.05
C ASP A 547 3.05 8.17 -9.56
N LEU A 548 2.50 7.06 -10.10
CA LEU A 548 2.52 6.78 -11.53
C LEU A 548 1.89 7.94 -12.31
N PRO A 549 2.59 8.56 -13.28
CA PRO A 549 2.03 9.67 -14.04
C PRO A 549 0.73 9.30 -14.75
N VAL A 550 -0.29 10.15 -14.65
CA VAL A 550 -1.59 9.99 -15.34
C VAL A 550 -1.43 9.93 -16.87
N THR A 551 -0.33 10.50 -17.39
CA THR A 551 0.05 10.44 -18.80
C THR A 551 0.54 9.06 -19.25
N HIS A 552 0.85 8.16 -18.32
CA HIS A 552 1.31 6.81 -18.63
C HIS A 552 0.18 6.00 -19.27
N GLY A 553 0.45 5.32 -20.40
CA GLY A 553 -0.57 4.64 -21.20
C GLY A 553 -1.32 3.51 -20.49
N TYR A 554 -0.77 2.98 -19.39
CA TYR A 554 -1.38 1.95 -18.55
C TYR A 554 -1.89 2.46 -17.20
N HIS A 555 -1.92 3.78 -17.00
CA HIS A 555 -2.57 4.35 -15.82
C HIS A 555 -4.10 4.08 -15.89
N PRO A 556 -4.78 3.68 -14.81
CA PRO A 556 -6.21 3.38 -14.83
C PRO A 556 -7.08 4.51 -15.39
N LEU A 557 -6.84 5.77 -14.95
CA LEU A 557 -7.50 6.95 -15.53
C LEU A 557 -7.25 7.09 -17.03
N HIS A 558 -6.03 6.83 -17.51
CA HIS A 558 -5.74 6.88 -18.94
C HIS A 558 -6.59 5.83 -19.67
N LYS A 559 -6.62 4.59 -19.19
CA LYS A 559 -7.43 3.50 -19.79
C LYS A 559 -8.92 3.81 -19.84
N ILE A 560 -9.47 4.49 -18.83
CA ILE A 560 -10.89 4.90 -18.83
C ILE A 560 -11.16 5.88 -19.99
N PHE A 561 -10.30 6.89 -20.18
CA PHE A 561 -10.51 7.97 -21.16
C PHE A 561 -9.80 7.77 -22.51
N GLU A 562 -8.99 6.71 -22.68
CA GLU A 562 -8.23 6.39 -23.91
C GLU A 562 -9.15 6.26 -25.14
N ASN A 563 -10.39 5.79 -24.93
CA ASN A 563 -11.33 5.50 -26.00
C ASN A 563 -11.77 6.78 -26.74
N PRO A 564 -11.38 6.99 -28.01
CA PRO A 564 -11.69 8.22 -28.73
C PRO A 564 -13.19 8.38 -28.99
N LYS A 565 -13.95 7.28 -29.05
CA LYS A 565 -15.40 7.33 -29.20
C LYS A 565 -16.06 7.94 -27.97
N LEU A 566 -15.50 7.70 -26.77
CA LEU A 566 -16.03 8.25 -25.53
C LEU A 566 -15.79 9.76 -25.46
N GLN A 567 -14.58 10.21 -25.78
CA GLN A 567 -14.23 11.63 -25.83
C GLN A 567 -15.13 12.41 -26.81
N VAL A 568 -15.32 11.85 -28.01
CA VAL A 568 -16.23 12.41 -29.03
C VAL A 568 -17.68 12.42 -28.55
N ALA A 569 -18.12 11.36 -27.85
CA ALA A 569 -19.48 11.26 -27.33
C ALA A 569 -19.74 12.28 -26.21
N ILE A 570 -18.79 12.51 -25.31
CA ILE A 570 -18.87 13.56 -24.26
C ILE A 570 -19.09 14.93 -24.90
N ALA A 571 -18.31 15.27 -25.93
CA ALA A 571 -18.50 16.53 -26.67
C ALA A 571 -19.91 16.62 -27.29
N ARG A 572 -20.40 15.53 -27.90
CA ARG A 572 -21.73 15.46 -28.51
C ARG A 572 -22.87 15.55 -27.50
N TRP A 573 -22.77 14.86 -26.35
CA TRP A 573 -23.82 14.87 -25.32
C TRP A 573 -23.90 16.22 -24.62
N GLY A 574 -22.74 16.81 -24.29
CA GLY A 574 -22.67 18.16 -23.75
C GLY A 574 -23.37 19.13 -24.69
N PHE A 575 -23.03 19.10 -25.98
CA PHE A 575 -23.68 19.95 -26.98
C PHE A 575 -25.19 19.72 -27.11
N LYS A 576 -25.66 18.47 -27.13
CA LYS A 576 -27.09 18.14 -27.20
C LYS A 576 -27.85 18.67 -25.98
N ARG A 577 -27.31 18.49 -24.77
CA ARG A 577 -27.91 18.98 -23.51
C ARG A 577 -28.02 20.49 -23.52
N SER A 578 -26.98 21.17 -23.99
CA SER A 578 -26.93 22.62 -24.06
C SER A 578 -27.94 23.22 -25.02
N VAL A 579 -28.14 22.59 -26.19
CA VAL A 579 -29.16 23.01 -27.15
C VAL A 579 -30.57 22.79 -26.60
N SER A 580 -30.80 21.70 -25.86
CA SER A 580 -32.06 21.45 -25.16
C SER A 580 -32.33 22.46 -24.03
N GLN A 581 -31.32 22.87 -23.26
CA GLN A 581 -31.45 23.89 -22.20
C GLN A 581 -31.61 25.31 -22.75
N ALA A 582 -30.89 25.68 -23.81
CA ALA A 582 -31.03 26.97 -24.48
C ALA A 582 -32.40 27.13 -25.18
N SER A 583 -33.06 26.03 -25.54
CA SER A 583 -34.44 26.07 -26.05
C SER A 583 -35.49 26.22 -24.95
N ALA A 584 -35.12 25.97 -23.68
CA ALA A 584 -36.01 25.99 -22.52
C ALA A 584 -35.84 27.24 -21.63
N SER A 585 -34.74 27.99 -21.77
CA SER A 585 -34.44 29.19 -20.99
C SER A 585 -34.65 30.46 -21.82
N THR A 586 -35.41 31.41 -21.30
CA THR A 586 -35.69 32.73 -21.90
C THR A 586 -34.79 33.85 -21.36
N SER A 587 -33.77 33.52 -20.55
CA SER A 587 -32.89 34.49 -19.88
C SER A 587 -31.62 34.77 -20.68
N VAL A 588 -31.46 36.03 -21.10
CA VAL A 588 -30.53 36.54 -22.14
C VAL A 588 -29.05 36.69 -21.68
N GLY A 589 -28.64 36.12 -20.54
CA GLY A 589 -27.36 36.46 -19.91
C GLY A 589 -26.14 35.62 -20.30
N ASP A 590 -26.26 34.29 -20.32
CA ASP A 590 -25.11 33.39 -20.16
C ASP A 590 -25.07 32.20 -21.14
N ASP A 591 -25.96 32.21 -22.14
CA ASP A 591 -26.20 31.11 -23.10
C ASP A 591 -24.96 30.67 -23.89
N LYS A 592 -23.93 31.52 -23.97
CA LYS A 592 -22.68 31.26 -24.70
C LYS A 592 -21.83 30.17 -24.03
N LEU A 593 -21.81 30.13 -22.68
CA LEU A 593 -21.05 29.15 -21.91
C LEU A 593 -21.73 27.78 -21.86
N VAL A 594 -23.04 27.73 -22.12
CA VAL A 594 -23.83 26.50 -22.03
C VAL A 594 -23.47 25.58 -23.20
N ILE A 595 -23.38 26.09 -24.44
CA ILE A 595 -23.17 25.29 -25.68
C ILE A 595 -21.88 24.44 -25.65
N LEU A 596 -20.88 24.84 -24.86
CA LEU A 596 -19.55 24.22 -24.81
C LEU A 596 -19.31 23.34 -23.58
N ARG A 597 -20.35 22.96 -22.83
CA ARG A 597 -20.20 22.21 -21.56
C ARG A 597 -19.37 20.92 -21.71
N GLY A 598 -19.59 20.16 -22.78
CA GLY A 598 -18.79 18.96 -23.07
C GLY A 598 -17.32 19.26 -23.38
N VAL A 599 -17.03 20.35 -24.08
CA VAL A 599 -15.65 20.79 -24.38
C VAL A 599 -14.95 21.31 -23.13
N ARG A 600 -15.69 21.98 -22.24
CA ARG A 600 -15.18 22.43 -20.93
C ARG A 600 -14.79 21.25 -20.05
N LEU A 601 -15.64 20.22 -19.96
CA LEU A 601 -15.34 19.00 -19.21
C LEU A 601 -14.07 18.32 -19.75
N LEU A 602 -13.94 18.19 -21.08
CA LEU A 602 -12.71 17.68 -21.70
C LEU A 602 -11.49 18.56 -21.37
N GLY A 603 -11.63 19.88 -21.39
CA GLY A 603 -10.58 20.80 -20.97
C GLY A 603 -10.16 20.65 -19.51
N GLN A 604 -11.10 20.39 -18.60
CA GLN A 604 -10.81 20.08 -17.20
C GLN A 604 -10.07 18.75 -17.05
N LEU A 605 -10.47 17.72 -17.81
CA LEU A 605 -9.78 16.43 -17.86
C LEU A 605 -8.33 16.60 -18.35
N GLN A 606 -8.11 17.41 -19.40
CA GLN A 606 -6.79 17.68 -19.95
C GLN A 606 -5.88 18.43 -18.95
N LYS A 607 -6.42 19.42 -18.23
CA LYS A 607 -5.67 20.14 -17.18
C LYS A 607 -5.22 19.23 -16.04
N ARG A 608 -5.93 18.13 -15.80
CA ARG A 608 -5.59 17.09 -14.82
C ARG A 608 -4.80 15.91 -15.41
N GLY A 609 -4.18 16.09 -16.58
CA GLY A 609 -3.23 15.12 -17.15
C GLY A 609 -3.83 14.03 -18.05
N VAL A 610 -5.14 14.05 -18.33
CA VAL A 610 -5.77 13.10 -19.26
C VAL A 610 -5.42 13.45 -20.71
N LEU A 611 -4.95 12.46 -21.47
CA LEU A 611 -4.58 12.64 -22.88
C LEU A 611 -5.83 12.64 -23.79
N LEU A 612 -6.02 13.73 -24.52
CA LEU A 612 -7.15 13.90 -25.44
C LEU A 612 -6.74 13.70 -26.91
N GLN A 613 -7.58 13.02 -27.68
CA GLN A 613 -7.46 12.95 -29.14
C GLN A 613 -8.03 14.22 -29.79
N GLU A 614 -7.21 15.26 -29.77
CA GLU A 614 -7.51 16.59 -30.30
C GLU A 614 -8.10 16.56 -31.73
N SER A 615 -7.58 15.71 -32.61
CA SER A 615 -8.04 15.61 -34.01
C SER A 615 -9.45 15.01 -34.17
N ALA A 616 -9.84 14.08 -33.29
CA ALA A 616 -11.17 13.46 -33.29
C ALA A 616 -12.21 14.40 -32.70
N ILE A 617 -11.89 15.03 -31.57
CA ILE A 617 -12.73 16.04 -30.91
C ILE A 617 -12.98 17.22 -31.86
N ARG A 618 -11.94 17.73 -32.51
CA ARG A 618 -12.04 18.82 -33.49
C ARG A 618 -13.03 18.51 -34.61
N ARG A 619 -12.92 17.34 -35.23
CA ARG A 619 -13.81 16.93 -36.33
C ARG A 619 -15.28 16.87 -35.89
N GLU A 620 -15.54 16.37 -34.68
CA GLU A 620 -16.91 16.30 -34.18
C GLU A 620 -17.47 17.67 -33.80
N VAL A 621 -16.68 18.52 -33.14
CA VAL A 621 -17.10 19.89 -32.82
C VAL A 621 -17.45 20.67 -34.09
N ILE A 622 -16.66 20.55 -35.17
CA ILE A 622 -16.98 21.16 -36.47
C ILE A 622 -18.31 20.63 -37.03
N ARG A 623 -18.56 19.31 -36.94
CA ARG A 623 -19.85 18.73 -37.37
C ARG A 623 -21.02 19.21 -36.52
N LEU A 624 -20.85 19.39 -35.22
CA LEU A 624 -21.88 19.87 -34.30
C LEU A 624 -22.20 21.34 -34.58
N LEU A 625 -21.19 22.18 -34.78
CA LEU A 625 -21.36 23.57 -35.21
C LEU A 625 -22.07 23.65 -36.57
N ALA A 626 -21.70 22.82 -37.53
CA ALA A 626 -22.38 22.74 -38.83
C ALA A 626 -23.86 22.36 -38.71
N HIS A 627 -24.24 21.53 -37.72
CA HIS A 627 -25.64 21.21 -37.45
C HIS A 627 -26.43 22.40 -36.87
N LEU A 628 -25.81 23.21 -35.99
CA LEU A 628 -26.47 24.40 -35.44
C LEU A 628 -26.65 25.51 -36.47
N LEU A 629 -25.66 25.70 -37.34
CA LEU A 629 -25.65 26.75 -38.34
C LEU A 629 -26.49 26.40 -39.58
N HIS A 630 -27.09 25.20 -39.64
CA HIS A 630 -27.85 24.75 -40.80
C HIS A 630 -29.23 25.48 -40.91
N PRO A 631 -29.56 26.11 -42.05
CA PRO A 631 -30.73 27.00 -42.17
C PRO A 631 -32.14 26.36 -42.16
N GLN A 632 -32.29 25.04 -41.94
CA GLN A 632 -33.57 24.36 -42.15
C GLN A 632 -34.46 24.21 -40.91
N ARG A 633 -34.00 24.59 -39.71
CA ARG A 633 -34.91 24.73 -38.55
C ARG A 633 -35.61 26.09 -38.58
N LYS A 634 -36.57 26.24 -39.51
CA LYS A 634 -37.51 27.39 -39.60
C LYS A 634 -38.44 27.57 -38.38
N LYS A 635 -38.15 26.98 -37.21
CA LYS A 635 -39.01 27.04 -36.01
C LYS A 635 -38.29 27.27 -34.68
N ALA A 636 -36.98 27.52 -34.65
CA ALA A 636 -36.30 27.84 -33.39
C ALA A 636 -35.55 29.17 -33.53
N THR A 637 -36.03 30.18 -32.82
CA THR A 637 -35.42 31.49 -32.57
C THR A 637 -34.14 31.35 -31.72
N VAL A 638 -33.16 30.57 -32.17
CA VAL A 638 -31.82 30.55 -31.56
C VAL A 638 -30.96 31.52 -32.36
N ARG A 639 -30.60 32.67 -31.77
CA ARG A 639 -29.63 33.59 -32.36
C ARG A 639 -28.35 32.82 -32.66
N LEU A 640 -27.86 32.86 -33.89
CA LEU A 640 -26.60 32.22 -34.27
C LEU A 640 -25.48 32.76 -33.37
N PRO A 641 -24.71 31.89 -32.69
CA PRO A 641 -23.57 32.33 -31.91
C PRO A 641 -22.46 32.85 -32.84
N ASP A 642 -21.80 33.93 -32.43
CA ASP A 642 -20.64 34.48 -33.11
C ASP A 642 -19.50 33.44 -33.17
N LEU A 643 -19.15 33.00 -34.38
CA LEU A 643 -18.14 31.99 -34.67
C LEU A 643 -16.76 32.38 -34.11
N ALA A 644 -16.45 33.68 -34.07
CA ALA A 644 -15.19 34.17 -33.50
C ALA A 644 -15.14 33.97 -31.97
N ALA A 645 -16.24 34.25 -31.28
CA ALA A 645 -16.38 34.04 -29.85
C ALA A 645 -16.34 32.55 -29.48
N VAL A 646 -17.02 31.69 -30.25
CA VAL A 646 -17.02 30.23 -30.03
C VAL A 646 -15.62 29.64 -30.23
N ARG A 647 -14.89 30.05 -31.28
CA ARG A 647 -13.50 29.64 -31.51
C ARG A 647 -12.59 30.03 -30.35
N LYS A 648 -12.68 31.28 -29.88
CA LYS A 648 -11.89 31.78 -28.74
C LYS A 648 -12.16 30.94 -27.48
N GLN A 649 -13.42 30.67 -27.16
CA GLN A 649 -13.81 29.91 -25.98
C GLN A 649 -13.40 28.43 -26.04
N ILE A 650 -13.45 27.78 -27.20
CA ILE A 650 -12.97 26.40 -27.36
C ILE A 650 -11.46 26.32 -27.10
N ASN A 651 -10.71 27.27 -27.66
CA ASN A 651 -9.26 27.32 -27.46
C ASN A 651 -8.90 27.66 -26.01
N GLU A 652 -9.64 28.55 -25.34
CA GLU A 652 -9.49 28.83 -23.90
C GLU A 652 -9.84 27.64 -23.02
N ALA A 653 -10.94 26.92 -23.31
CA ALA A 653 -11.39 25.77 -22.54
C ALA A 653 -10.36 24.63 -22.57
N LEU A 654 -9.70 24.42 -23.71
CA LEU A 654 -8.64 23.41 -23.90
C LEU A 654 -7.23 23.94 -23.57
N GLY A 655 -7.10 25.14 -22.99
CA GLY A 655 -5.83 25.69 -22.52
C GLY A 655 -4.85 26.15 -23.60
N GLN A 656 -5.28 26.26 -24.86
CA GLN A 656 -4.45 26.68 -25.99
C GLN A 656 -4.56 28.19 -26.21
N SER A 657 -3.84 28.97 -25.40
CA SER A 657 -3.88 30.45 -25.44
C SER A 657 -2.89 31.10 -26.41
N LYS A 658 -1.99 30.35 -27.06
CA LYS A 658 -0.94 30.89 -27.94
C LYS A 658 -0.88 30.19 -29.31
N GLY A 659 -1.39 30.87 -30.35
CA GLY A 659 -0.94 30.75 -31.76
C GLY A 659 -1.44 29.56 -32.59
N GLN A 660 -1.53 28.36 -32.04
CA GLN A 660 -2.05 27.18 -32.74
C GLN A 660 -3.21 26.59 -31.94
N GLY A 661 -4.37 27.25 -32.02
CA GLY A 661 -5.58 26.71 -31.42
C GLY A 661 -6.08 25.47 -32.16
N LEU A 662 -6.70 24.55 -31.42
CA LEU A 662 -7.34 23.32 -31.90
C LEU A 662 -8.23 23.61 -33.12
N MET A 663 -8.93 24.75 -33.09
CA MET A 663 -9.80 25.19 -34.16
C MET A 663 -9.04 26.00 -35.24
N PRO A 664 -9.21 25.66 -36.53
CA PRO A 664 -8.58 26.38 -37.64
C PRO A 664 -9.05 27.85 -37.71
N GLU A 665 -8.37 28.67 -38.52
CA GLU A 665 -8.79 30.06 -38.74
C GLU A 665 -10.25 30.16 -39.21
N ILE A 666 -10.91 31.27 -38.91
CA ILE A 666 -12.36 31.45 -39.12
C ILE A 666 -12.74 31.19 -40.58
N SER A 667 -11.94 31.68 -41.53
CA SER A 667 -12.09 31.45 -42.98
C SER A 667 -12.06 29.97 -43.36
N VAL A 668 -11.14 29.20 -42.77
CA VAL A 668 -11.02 27.75 -42.98
C VAL A 668 -12.14 26.98 -42.26
N LEU A 669 -12.53 27.44 -41.07
CA LEU A 669 -13.61 26.86 -40.28
C LEU A 669 -14.97 26.99 -41.01
N GLU A 670 -15.25 28.17 -41.58
CA GLU A 670 -16.43 28.40 -42.42
C GLU A 670 -16.44 27.48 -43.65
N GLY A 671 -15.30 27.36 -44.35
CA GLY A 671 -15.16 26.43 -45.48
C GLY A 671 -15.42 24.97 -45.08
N LEU A 672 -14.88 24.51 -43.95
CA LEU A 672 -15.10 23.15 -43.45
C LEU A 672 -16.55 22.89 -43.02
N ILE A 673 -17.22 23.89 -42.44
CA ILE A 673 -18.65 23.81 -42.08
C ILE A 673 -19.49 23.69 -43.35
N VAL A 674 -19.22 24.52 -44.36
CA VAL A 674 -19.90 24.49 -45.66
C VAL A 674 -19.69 23.14 -46.35
N ASP A 675 -18.45 22.63 -46.39
CA ASP A 675 -18.15 21.32 -46.98
C ASP A 675 -18.89 20.15 -46.30
N VAL A 676 -19.02 20.18 -44.98
CA VAL A 676 -19.78 19.17 -44.22
C VAL A 676 -21.27 19.23 -44.57
N VAL A 677 -21.82 20.44 -44.75
CA VAL A 677 -23.21 20.65 -45.18
C VAL A 677 -23.42 20.15 -46.62
N TYR A 678 -22.50 20.47 -47.55
CA TYR A 678 -22.59 20.05 -48.96
C TYR A 678 -22.42 18.54 -49.16
N LYS A 679 -21.45 17.89 -48.48
CA LYS A 679 -21.26 16.42 -48.54
C LYS A 679 -22.50 15.65 -48.08
N ARG A 680 -23.32 16.24 -47.22
CA ARG A 680 -24.58 15.64 -46.77
C ARG A 680 -25.68 15.72 -47.83
N ARG A 681 -25.82 16.86 -48.53
CA ARG A 681 -26.74 17.02 -49.67
C ARG A 681 -26.46 16.00 -50.78
N GLY A 682 -25.19 15.70 -51.05
CA GLY A 682 -24.78 14.69 -52.03
C GLY A 682 -25.08 13.23 -51.65
N ARG A 683 -25.24 12.91 -50.36
CA ARG A 683 -25.69 11.57 -49.91
C ARG A 683 -27.20 11.42 -49.94
N THR A 684 -27.96 12.43 -49.50
CA THR A 684 -29.43 12.40 -49.56
C THR A 684 -29.98 12.35 -50.99
N HIS A 685 -29.22 12.80 -52.00
CA HIS A 685 -29.60 12.68 -53.42
C HIS A 685 -29.25 11.33 -54.06
N ARG A 686 -28.41 10.49 -53.44
CA ARG A 686 -28.08 9.15 -53.95
C ARG A 686 -28.99 8.04 -53.41
N ASP A 687 -29.68 8.27 -52.28
CA ASP A 687 -30.62 7.30 -51.69
C ASP A 687 -32.07 7.47 -52.23
N LEU A 688 -32.27 8.28 -53.27
CA LEU A 688 -33.55 8.52 -53.96
C LEU A 688 -33.45 8.28 -55.49
N GLY A 689 -32.41 7.56 -55.93
CA GLY A 689 -32.18 7.18 -57.33
C GLY A 689 -32.46 5.71 -57.56
#